data_AF-A0A109FHF2-F1
#
_entry.id   AF-A0A109FHF2-F1
#
_cell.length_a   1.000
_cell.length_b   1.000
_cell.length_c   1.000
_cell.angle_alpha   90.00
_cell.angle_beta   90.00
_cell.angle_gamma   90.00
#
_symmetry.space_group_name_H-M   'P 1'
#
loop_
_entity.id
_entity.type
_entity.pdbx_description
1 polymer ?
#
loop_
_entity_poly.entity_id
_entity_poly.type
_entity_poly.pdbx_seq_one_letter_code
_entity_poly.pdbx_strand_id
1 'polypeptide(L)'
;MVTMRNPFRRQDSVDATTTTAPELAHHASAEDIKSPQDEKKDAFDADAGVSAEPHEVHAHNPWAEAGEENMLANGKERPIETAEDIATRCISLEDDPQMPVHTFRMYFLGLGLTCFAAVLGQIFYFRPQTVYVSQLFLQVIAFILGRAWSAVLPNASRGKVWAFLNPCEFTLKEHVAILIMSSTATSSAEAISVFAADDLYYNITPNYGVAIFTLLASQLLGYGLAGLMRSFAVFPTYIVYPNLIPTVNLFDALHRDKDVGAQRKRLRLFWIVFIAILCWEFVPEFIAPTLTGISIVCLARRNSPWVTRIFGGSNGNEGLGLFSICLDWNYVGSGGGSLGALFTPITTQISQYLGILLCIIIFCAMYAANTWNAAHFPFLSQQLFYENGTIYDQLSILNPDYSLNKTALDEQGLPWYAASNAIYYLGCNLAIGATLTHVGLWYWRPILNAIRQFKTRQIDDPHYQKMRVYKEVPMWVYGGIIVGSFAMAMATCYTGHSQLPWWALIVAIILAAFMFPFVCVIYAITGFKTDVQQLAQMLGAAVVPGNSQANMYFTLYGYNSCAQGLSLARDLKMSQYTKLPPIACLVVQCLGTCVGAILQLIIMKQVISNQREILLDTQGSNVWSGQQVQSFNSQAVSWGALAKYFYGPGSPYQIIPYCILIGLAVPVPFYVAHKFFPKLRLNTFVSPITLWCLGNLSVGINSSIFMTVCLGFFSQFYLRRYCATWFRKYNYLVSAGLDGGTQLFVFIATFALFGAAGSAQTMPNWALNPTGNYDYCMRLTPAN
;
A
#
# COMPACT_ATOMS: atom_id res chain seq x y z
N MET A 1 9.94 -9.72 -39.07
CA MET A 1 9.83 -10.39 -37.75
C MET A 1 10.25 -9.40 -36.68
N VAL A 2 9.28 -8.76 -36.03
CA VAL A 2 9.50 -7.69 -35.04
C VAL A 2 9.67 -8.31 -33.66
N THR A 3 10.87 -8.28 -33.10
CA THR A 3 11.14 -8.70 -31.72
C THR A 3 10.39 -7.80 -30.74
N MET A 4 9.32 -8.31 -30.13
CA MET A 4 8.68 -7.69 -28.98
C MET A 4 9.65 -7.67 -27.78
N ARG A 5 10.20 -6.50 -27.44
CA ARG A 5 10.82 -6.21 -26.13
C ARG A 5 9.80 -5.46 -25.26
N ASN A 6 9.46 -6.01 -24.10
CA ASN A 6 8.57 -5.43 -23.07
C ASN A 6 9.45 -4.96 -21.86
N PRO A 7 9.13 -3.86 -21.15
CA PRO A 7 10.09 -2.95 -20.49
C PRO A 7 10.29 -3.20 -18.99
N PHE A 8 10.40 -4.45 -18.55
CA PHE A 8 10.95 -4.75 -17.23
C PHE A 8 11.95 -5.89 -17.36
N ARG A 9 13.21 -5.52 -17.53
CA ARG A 9 14.30 -6.43 -17.23
C ARG A 9 14.39 -6.48 -15.71
N ARG A 10 13.86 -7.55 -15.10
CA ARG A 10 14.32 -7.98 -13.78
C ARG A 10 15.82 -8.20 -13.93
N GLN A 11 16.66 -7.57 -13.10
CA GLN A 11 18.10 -7.80 -13.15
C GLN A 11 18.33 -9.31 -13.07
N ASP A 12 18.76 -9.90 -14.18
CA ASP A 12 19.11 -11.30 -14.20
C ASP A 12 20.30 -11.46 -13.26
N SER A 13 20.12 -12.38 -12.32
CA SER A 13 21.16 -13.06 -11.60
C SER A 13 22.37 -13.30 -12.48
N VAL A 14 23.54 -12.89 -11.99
CA VAL A 14 24.89 -13.32 -12.38
C VAL A 14 24.90 -14.56 -13.28
N ASP A 15 24.91 -14.34 -14.59
CA ASP A 15 25.44 -15.29 -15.57
C ASP A 15 26.78 -14.72 -16.02
N ALA A 16 27.84 -15.14 -15.32
CA ALA A 16 29.19 -15.00 -15.81
C ALA A 16 29.38 -15.99 -16.96
N THR A 17 29.14 -15.56 -18.20
CA THR A 17 29.79 -16.14 -19.40
C THR A 17 29.73 -15.14 -20.56
N THR A 18 30.91 -14.58 -20.87
CA THR A 18 31.40 -14.19 -22.20
C THR A 18 30.39 -13.90 -23.30
N THR A 19 30.25 -12.61 -23.67
CA THR A 19 30.18 -12.16 -25.08
C THR A 19 30.57 -10.68 -25.21
N THR A 20 31.77 -10.46 -25.77
CA THR A 20 32.22 -9.35 -26.63
C THR A 20 31.85 -7.91 -26.23
N ALA A 21 32.82 -7.23 -25.60
CA ALA A 21 32.92 -5.78 -25.58
C ALA A 21 33.22 -5.23 -27.00
N PRO A 22 32.67 -4.07 -27.41
CA PRO A 22 33.21 -3.33 -28.54
C PRO A 22 34.52 -2.65 -28.12
N GLU A 23 35.54 -2.81 -28.95
CA GLU A 23 36.90 -2.30 -28.77
C GLU A 23 36.92 -0.77 -28.55
N LEU A 24 37.42 -0.35 -27.39
CA LEU A 24 37.97 0.99 -27.19
C LEU A 24 39.47 0.92 -27.53
N ALA A 25 39.85 1.60 -28.60
CA ALA A 25 41.24 1.71 -29.04
C ALA A 25 42.09 2.41 -27.97
N HIS A 26 42.98 1.66 -27.34
CA HIS A 26 44.07 2.19 -26.52
C HIS A 26 45.29 2.46 -27.41
N HIS A 27 45.67 3.73 -27.55
CA HIS A 27 47.06 4.10 -27.77
C HIS A 27 47.70 4.37 -26.41
N ALA A 28 48.50 3.43 -25.91
CA ALA A 28 49.50 3.70 -24.89
C ALA A 28 50.66 2.71 -25.08
N SER A 29 51.85 3.27 -25.25
CA SER A 29 53.13 2.61 -25.44
C SER A 29 53.52 1.74 -24.24
N ALA A 30 54.21 0.65 -24.55
CA ALA A 30 54.81 -0.29 -23.62
C ALA A 30 55.89 0.38 -22.75
N GLU A 31 55.88 0.12 -21.45
CA GLU A 31 57.03 -0.26 -20.62
C GLU A 31 56.59 -0.55 -19.17
N ASP A 32 57.35 -1.42 -18.50
CA ASP A 32 57.30 -1.83 -17.09
C ASP A 32 56.29 -2.90 -16.63
N ILE A 33 56.71 -4.16 -16.84
CA ILE A 33 56.28 -5.33 -16.08
C ILE A 33 57.13 -5.41 -14.79
N LYS A 34 56.49 -5.48 -13.61
CA LYS A 34 57.14 -5.91 -12.35
C LYS A 34 56.50 -7.17 -11.80
N SER A 35 57.36 -8.06 -11.29
CA SER A 35 57.09 -9.45 -10.86
C SER A 35 56.59 -9.59 -9.41
N PRO A 36 55.94 -10.72 -9.05
CA PRO A 36 55.15 -10.88 -7.82
C PRO A 36 55.96 -11.29 -6.56
N GLN A 37 57.04 -10.56 -6.24
CA GLN A 37 57.86 -10.85 -5.04
C GLN A 37 57.97 -9.72 -4.00
N ASP A 38 57.32 -8.57 -4.20
CA ASP A 38 57.37 -7.46 -3.23
C ASP A 38 56.20 -7.46 -2.23
N GLU A 39 55.37 -8.50 -2.20
CA GLU A 39 54.10 -8.53 -1.46
C GLU A 39 54.21 -8.82 0.06
N LYS A 40 55.36 -8.62 0.71
CA LYS A 40 55.57 -9.10 2.09
C LYS A 40 56.21 -8.15 3.12
N LYS A 41 56.22 -6.83 2.91
CA LYS A 41 56.83 -5.94 3.92
C LYS A 41 56.14 -4.64 4.34
N ASP A 42 54.95 -4.32 3.85
CA ASP A 42 54.28 -3.05 4.22
C ASP A 42 52.93 -3.27 4.95
N ALA A 43 52.93 -4.17 5.94
CA ALA A 43 51.90 -4.22 6.95
C ALA A 43 52.49 -3.64 8.24
N PHE A 44 51.94 -2.53 8.72
CA PHE A 44 52.44 -1.63 9.78
C PHE A 44 53.36 -0.51 9.30
N ASP A 45 52.78 0.50 8.67
CA ASP A 45 52.99 1.94 8.94
C ASP A 45 52.55 2.75 7.71
N ALA A 46 51.35 3.33 7.75
CA ALA A 46 50.92 4.36 6.80
C ALA A 46 49.72 5.14 7.35
N ASP A 47 49.99 5.94 8.39
CA ASP A 47 49.15 7.09 8.77
C ASP A 47 49.73 8.31 8.02
N ALA A 48 49.38 8.47 6.74
CA ALA A 48 49.59 9.69 5.95
C ALA A 48 48.87 9.63 4.59
N GLY A 49 47.87 10.49 4.44
CA GLY A 49 47.40 11.07 3.17
C GLY A 49 47.41 10.21 1.91
N VAL A 50 46.33 9.47 1.66
CA VAL A 50 45.90 9.15 0.29
C VAL A 50 44.55 9.83 0.08
N SER A 51 44.56 10.90 -0.69
CA SER A 51 43.38 11.53 -1.27
C SER A 51 42.69 10.50 -2.16
N ALA A 52 41.66 9.85 -1.63
CA ALA A 52 40.64 9.25 -2.47
C ALA A 52 39.97 10.40 -3.21
N GLU A 53 40.29 10.58 -4.49
CA GLU A 53 39.47 11.42 -5.36
C GLU A 53 38.03 10.91 -5.24
N PRO A 54 37.08 11.73 -4.76
CA PRO A 54 35.69 11.35 -4.83
C PRO A 54 35.37 11.29 -6.32
N HIS A 55 34.82 10.17 -6.79
CA HIS A 55 34.02 10.21 -8.00
C HIS A 55 32.92 11.26 -7.74
N GLU A 56 33.12 12.48 -8.25
CA GLU A 56 32.15 13.55 -8.20
C GLU A 56 30.97 13.11 -9.06
N VAL A 57 29.97 12.49 -8.41
CA VAL A 57 28.66 12.30 -9.01
C VAL A 57 28.07 13.69 -9.22
N HIS A 58 28.27 14.26 -10.41
CA HIS A 58 27.73 15.54 -10.83
C HIS A 58 26.23 15.60 -10.53
N ALA A 59 25.73 16.79 -10.18
CA ALA A 59 24.32 17.05 -9.94
C ALA A 59 23.52 16.81 -11.24
N HIS A 60 23.08 15.57 -11.46
CA HIS A 60 22.28 15.20 -12.62
C HIS A 60 20.83 15.65 -12.41
N ASN A 61 20.41 16.67 -13.15
CA ASN A 61 19.01 17.08 -13.23
C ASN A 61 18.27 16.13 -14.20
N PRO A 62 17.39 15.24 -13.71
CA PRO A 62 16.75 14.21 -14.55
C PRO A 62 15.78 14.79 -15.59
N TRP A 63 15.46 16.07 -15.49
CA TRP A 63 14.46 16.77 -16.29
C TRP A 63 15.05 17.56 -17.46
N ALA A 64 16.38 17.64 -17.51
CA ALA A 64 17.13 18.12 -18.65
C ALA A 64 16.93 17.22 -19.88
N GLU A 65 17.55 17.58 -21.00
CA GLU A 65 17.63 16.68 -22.14
C GLU A 65 18.40 15.42 -21.76
N ALA A 66 18.04 14.27 -22.34
CA ALA A 66 18.74 13.03 -22.04
C ALA A 66 20.15 13.11 -22.64
N GLY A 67 21.18 12.72 -21.87
CA GLY A 67 22.54 12.58 -22.38
C GLY A 67 22.61 11.57 -23.54
N GLU A 68 23.66 11.65 -24.35
CA GLU A 68 23.84 10.82 -25.56
C GLU A 68 23.74 9.30 -25.27
N GLU A 69 24.26 8.87 -24.11
CA GLU A 69 24.15 7.49 -23.60
C GLU A 69 22.71 6.97 -23.46
N ASN A 70 21.75 7.89 -23.33
CA ASN A 70 20.33 7.61 -23.11
C ASN A 70 19.51 7.81 -24.40
N MET A 71 20.17 8.04 -25.54
CA MET A 71 19.54 8.22 -26.84
C MET A 71 19.69 6.94 -27.68
N LEU A 72 18.62 6.56 -28.36
CA LEU A 72 18.63 5.49 -29.36
C LEU A 72 19.24 6.02 -30.66
N ALA A 73 19.71 5.11 -31.52
CA ALA A 73 20.30 5.45 -32.83
C ALA A 73 19.34 6.23 -33.77
N ASN A 74 18.04 6.23 -33.49
CA ASN A 74 17.03 7.00 -34.21
C ASN A 74 16.81 8.42 -33.64
N GLY A 75 17.65 8.87 -32.71
CA GLY A 75 17.54 10.17 -32.04
C GLY A 75 16.42 10.27 -31.01
N LYS A 76 15.72 9.16 -30.69
CA LYS A 76 14.71 9.14 -29.63
C LYS A 76 15.31 8.67 -28.32
N GLU A 77 14.81 9.20 -27.21
CA GLU A 77 15.23 8.76 -25.89
C GLU A 77 14.87 7.28 -25.64
N ARG A 78 15.80 6.53 -25.02
CA ARG A 78 15.58 5.14 -24.65
C ARG A 78 14.48 5.03 -23.59
N PRO A 79 13.54 4.07 -23.71
CA PRO A 79 12.54 3.82 -22.66
C PRO A 79 13.19 3.58 -21.29
N ILE A 80 12.47 3.96 -20.23
CA ILE A 80 12.84 3.59 -18.86
C ILE A 80 12.51 2.11 -18.70
N GLU A 81 13.48 1.24 -18.41
CA GLU A 81 13.25 -0.21 -18.30
C GLU A 81 13.70 -0.79 -16.97
N THR A 82 14.73 -0.21 -16.37
CA THR A 82 15.39 -0.74 -15.18
C THR A 82 15.07 0.08 -13.93
N ALA A 83 15.27 -0.53 -12.76
CA ALA A 83 15.19 0.17 -11.48
C ALA A 83 16.24 1.29 -11.38
N GLU A 84 17.41 1.08 -11.97
CA GLU A 84 18.47 2.08 -12.10
C GLU A 84 18.02 3.27 -12.94
N ASP A 85 17.35 3.05 -14.08
CA ASP A 85 16.76 4.13 -14.89
C ASP A 85 15.78 4.97 -14.06
N ILE A 86 14.96 4.35 -13.22
CA ILE A 86 14.04 5.08 -12.35
C ILE A 86 14.83 5.91 -11.33
N ALA A 87 15.83 5.30 -10.68
CA ALA A 87 16.64 5.98 -9.68
C ALA A 87 17.45 7.16 -10.25
N THR A 88 18.02 7.05 -11.45
CA THR A 88 18.92 8.08 -12.00
C THR A 88 18.23 9.06 -12.96
N ARG A 89 17.18 8.62 -13.67
CA ARG A 89 16.50 9.42 -14.71
C ARG A 89 15.12 9.91 -14.30
N CYS A 90 14.52 9.39 -13.23
CA CYS A 90 13.21 9.82 -12.73
C CYS A 90 13.25 10.45 -11.33
N ILE A 91 14.42 10.54 -10.69
CA ILE A 91 14.59 11.10 -9.36
C ILE A 91 15.88 11.91 -9.33
N SER A 92 15.83 13.15 -8.83
CA SER A 92 17.01 14.02 -8.85
C SER A 92 18.00 13.66 -7.73
N LEU A 93 19.30 13.74 -8.05
CA LEU A 93 20.40 13.45 -7.13
C LEU A 93 20.89 14.68 -6.35
N GLU A 94 20.34 15.86 -6.62
CA GLU A 94 20.70 17.10 -5.91
C GLU A 94 20.35 16.98 -4.41
N ASP A 95 21.26 17.47 -3.58
CA ASP A 95 21.13 17.55 -2.12
C ASP A 95 21.91 18.75 -1.58
N ASP A 96 21.37 19.37 -0.54
CA ASP A 96 22.04 20.40 0.27
C ASP A 96 22.02 19.96 1.74
N PRO A 97 23.15 19.46 2.27
CA PRO A 97 23.26 19.01 3.65
C PRO A 97 22.97 20.08 4.71
N GLN A 98 23.08 21.37 4.39
CA GLN A 98 22.90 22.47 5.34
C GLN A 98 21.44 22.90 5.51
N MET A 99 20.53 22.41 4.66
CA MET A 99 19.10 22.74 4.78
C MET A 99 18.52 22.33 6.15
N PRO A 100 17.87 23.24 6.88
CA PRO A 100 17.27 22.93 8.17
C PRO A 100 16.05 22.00 8.02
N VAL A 101 15.89 21.10 8.99
CA VAL A 101 14.77 20.14 9.03
C VAL A 101 13.86 20.39 10.23
N HIS A 102 14.47 20.48 11.41
CA HIS A 102 13.75 20.66 12.67
C HIS A 102 13.51 22.14 12.96
N THR A 103 12.44 22.68 12.39
CA THR A 103 11.95 24.04 12.65
C THR A 103 10.63 23.99 13.43
N PHE A 104 10.27 25.08 14.11
CA PHE A 104 8.94 25.20 14.73
C PHE A 104 7.82 25.04 13.69
N ARG A 105 7.99 25.68 12.51
CA ARG A 105 7.07 25.55 11.37
C ARG A 105 6.84 24.09 10.97
N MET A 106 7.90 23.30 10.85
CA MET A 106 7.82 21.88 10.48
C MET A 106 6.96 21.10 11.49
N TYR A 107 7.23 21.25 12.79
CA TYR A 107 6.45 20.54 13.82
C TYR A 107 5.01 21.05 13.92
N PHE A 108 4.77 22.35 13.84
CA PHE A 108 3.42 22.92 13.93
C PHE A 108 2.53 22.45 12.77
N LEU A 109 3.01 22.58 11.53
CA LEU A 109 2.27 22.13 10.35
C LEU A 109 2.16 20.60 10.30
N GLY A 110 3.23 19.90 10.65
CA GLY A 110 3.25 18.44 10.69
C GLY A 110 2.26 17.87 11.70
N LEU A 111 2.25 18.36 12.93
CA LEU A 111 1.29 17.94 13.96
C LEU A 111 -0.14 18.33 13.57
N GLY A 112 -0.37 19.55 13.08
CA GLY A 112 -1.69 19.99 12.61
C GLY A 112 -2.25 19.09 11.51
N LEU A 113 -1.44 18.77 10.50
CA LEU A 113 -1.83 17.87 9.42
C LEU A 113 -1.94 16.41 9.87
N THR A 114 -1.16 15.98 10.87
CA THR A 114 -1.32 14.66 11.51
C THR A 114 -2.68 14.57 12.20
N CYS A 115 -3.07 15.58 12.99
CA CYS A 115 -4.38 15.62 13.64
C CYS A 115 -5.52 15.58 12.61
N PHE A 116 -5.38 16.37 11.55
CA PHE A 116 -6.34 16.40 10.45
C PHE A 116 -6.45 15.04 9.74
N ALA A 117 -5.33 14.42 9.37
CA ALA A 117 -5.30 13.11 8.73
C ALA A 117 -5.86 12.02 9.64
N ALA A 118 -5.55 12.05 10.93
CA ALA A 118 -6.06 11.10 11.93
C ALA A 118 -7.59 11.10 12.02
N VAL A 119 -8.18 12.30 12.12
CA VAL A 119 -9.64 12.46 12.21
C VAL A 119 -10.31 11.99 10.93
N LEU A 120 -9.83 12.43 9.77
CA LEU A 120 -10.39 12.01 8.48
C LEU A 120 -10.26 10.51 8.24
N GLY A 121 -9.08 9.94 8.49
CA GLY A 121 -8.83 8.51 8.33
C GLY A 121 -9.76 7.68 9.20
N GLN A 122 -10.06 8.14 10.42
CA GLN A 122 -11.00 7.45 11.30
C GLN A 122 -12.46 7.58 10.86
N ILE A 123 -12.86 8.75 10.33
CA ILE A 123 -14.21 8.93 9.78
C ILE A 123 -14.40 8.04 8.55
N PHE A 124 -13.42 8.00 7.65
CA PHE A 124 -13.48 7.17 6.44
C PHE A 124 -13.50 5.67 6.74
N TYR A 125 -12.91 5.23 7.86
CA TYR A 125 -13.00 3.85 8.31
C TYR A 125 -14.45 3.40 8.58
N PHE A 126 -15.30 4.29 9.08
CA PHE A 126 -16.71 3.99 9.36
C PHE A 126 -17.64 4.35 8.19
N ARG A 127 -17.11 4.58 6.98
CA ARG A 127 -17.93 4.83 5.79
C ARG A 127 -18.28 3.53 5.06
N PRO A 128 -19.44 3.48 4.37
CA PRO A 128 -19.81 2.35 3.51
C PRO A 128 -18.79 2.08 2.39
N GLN A 129 -18.15 3.12 1.86
CA GLN A 129 -17.09 3.00 0.86
C GLN A 129 -15.74 3.29 1.48
N THR A 130 -14.76 2.42 1.21
CA THR A 130 -13.41 2.56 1.76
C THR A 130 -12.67 3.65 1.00
N VAL A 131 -12.45 4.80 1.65
CA VAL A 131 -11.68 5.92 1.12
C VAL A 131 -10.45 6.13 1.99
N TYR A 132 -9.30 6.44 1.38
CA TYR A 132 -8.07 6.73 2.11
C TYR A 132 -7.72 8.21 2.00
N VAL A 133 -7.11 8.76 3.06
CA VAL A 133 -6.54 10.11 2.99
C VAL A 133 -5.27 10.05 2.15
N SER A 134 -5.30 10.66 0.96
CA SER A 134 -4.15 10.65 0.05
C SER A 134 -2.94 11.40 0.60
N GLN A 135 -1.77 10.79 0.45
CA GLN A 135 -0.49 11.44 0.79
C GLN A 135 -0.19 12.63 -0.13
N LEU A 136 -0.59 12.55 -1.40
CA LEU A 136 -0.39 13.66 -2.36
C LEU A 136 -1.23 14.87 -1.98
N PHE A 137 -2.45 14.65 -1.49
CA PHE A 137 -3.30 15.71 -0.95
C PHE A 137 -2.64 16.42 0.24
N LEU A 138 -2.15 15.66 1.23
CA LEU A 138 -1.41 16.22 2.37
C LEU A 138 -0.14 16.95 1.92
N GLN A 139 0.56 16.44 0.91
CA GLN A 139 1.73 17.08 0.32
C GLN A 139 1.38 18.46 -0.28
N VAL A 140 0.31 18.56 -1.06
CA VAL A 140 -0.11 19.85 -1.66
C VAL A 140 -0.53 20.85 -0.59
N ILE A 141 -1.34 20.45 0.40
CA ILE A 141 -1.73 21.33 1.50
C ILE A 141 -0.52 21.80 2.30
N ALA A 142 0.39 20.88 2.66
CA ALA A 142 1.60 21.21 3.38
C ALA A 142 2.46 22.25 2.62
N PHE A 143 2.52 22.16 1.29
CA PHE A 143 3.21 23.14 0.47
C PHE A 143 2.54 24.52 0.52
N ILE A 144 1.22 24.58 0.35
CA ILE A 144 0.46 25.83 0.39
C ILE A 144 0.62 26.50 1.75
N LEU A 145 0.42 25.75 2.85
CA LEU A 145 0.55 26.27 4.21
C LEU A 145 1.99 26.67 4.54
N GLY A 146 2.98 25.87 4.14
CA GLY A 146 4.40 26.16 4.37
C GLY A 146 4.88 27.42 3.64
N ARG A 147 4.49 27.59 2.37
CA ARG A 147 4.79 28.79 1.58
C ARG A 147 4.04 30.01 2.11
N ALA A 148 2.77 29.88 2.48
CA ALA A 148 2.00 30.96 3.09
C ALA A 148 2.64 31.41 4.41
N TRP A 149 3.02 30.47 5.29
CA TRP A 149 3.72 30.77 6.54
C TRP A 149 5.02 31.52 6.30
N SER A 150 5.83 31.05 5.35
CA SER A 150 7.10 31.68 4.98
C SER A 150 6.95 33.08 4.39
N ALA A 151 5.86 33.35 3.66
CA ALA A 151 5.63 34.62 2.97
C ALA A 151 4.93 35.66 3.84
N VAL A 152 4.04 35.24 4.74
CA VAL A 152 3.25 36.15 5.59
C VAL A 152 4.04 36.57 6.83
N LEU A 153 4.82 35.67 7.43
CA LEU A 153 5.57 36.00 8.65
C LEU A 153 6.91 36.69 8.33
N PRO A 154 7.34 37.67 9.14
CA PRO A 154 8.65 38.28 9.01
C PRO A 154 9.81 37.28 9.05
N ASN A 155 10.87 37.57 8.30
CA ASN A 155 12.08 36.77 8.27
C ASN A 155 12.87 36.85 9.58
N ALA A 156 13.72 35.86 9.82
CA ALA A 156 14.62 35.75 10.97
C ALA A 156 15.45 37.02 11.28
N SER A 157 15.76 37.83 10.26
CA SER A 157 16.51 39.08 10.40
C SER A 157 15.80 40.16 11.24
N ARG A 158 14.48 40.05 11.45
CA ARG A 158 13.70 41.03 12.22
C ARG A 158 13.69 40.80 13.73
N GLY A 159 14.42 39.79 14.23
CA GLY A 159 14.61 39.56 15.67
C GLY A 159 14.54 38.09 16.08
N LYS A 160 14.93 37.79 17.32
CA LYS A 160 15.04 36.42 17.85
C LYS A 160 13.74 35.62 17.81
N VAL A 161 12.59 36.27 18.03
CA VAL A 161 11.27 35.62 17.97
C VAL A 161 10.96 35.17 16.54
N TRP A 162 11.22 36.03 15.55
CA TRP A 162 11.03 35.70 14.14
C TRP A 162 12.04 34.66 13.65
N ALA A 163 13.27 34.65 14.19
CA ALA A 163 14.24 33.60 13.93
C ALA A 163 13.79 32.22 14.44
N PHE A 164 12.97 32.15 15.48
CA PHE A 164 12.36 30.90 15.95
C PHE A 164 11.14 30.48 15.11
N LEU A 165 10.23 31.42 14.81
CA LEU A 165 8.97 31.14 14.10
C LEU A 165 9.13 30.95 12.58
N ASN A 166 10.06 31.69 11.96
CA ASN A 166 10.34 31.67 10.52
C ASN A 166 11.86 31.78 10.26
N PRO A 167 12.63 30.71 10.58
CA PRO A 167 14.09 30.72 10.49
C PRO A 167 14.62 30.84 9.05
N CYS A 168 13.89 30.30 8.08
CA CYS A 168 14.30 30.18 6.68
C CYS A 168 13.09 30.14 5.75
N GLU A 169 13.33 30.28 4.45
CA GLU A 169 12.30 29.96 3.45
C GLU A 169 11.83 28.51 3.57
N PHE A 170 10.61 28.21 3.12
CA PHE A 170 10.07 26.85 3.20
C PHE A 170 10.90 25.87 2.35
N THR A 171 11.63 24.98 3.02
CA THR A 171 12.59 24.06 2.39
C THR A 171 11.96 22.72 2.01
N LEU A 172 12.61 22.03 1.06
CA LEU A 172 12.23 20.67 0.67
C LEU A 172 12.23 19.71 1.87
N LYS A 173 13.24 19.78 2.76
CA LYS A 173 13.36 18.85 3.89
C LYS A 173 12.28 19.07 4.95
N GLU A 174 11.91 20.32 5.24
CA GLU A 174 10.74 20.60 6.09
C GLU A 174 9.47 20.01 5.49
N HIS A 175 9.27 20.17 4.17
CA HIS A 175 8.09 19.67 3.49
C HIS A 175 7.99 18.14 3.52
N VAL A 176 9.09 17.44 3.25
CA VAL A 176 9.16 15.98 3.33
C VAL A 176 8.90 15.51 4.76
N ALA A 177 9.48 16.16 5.77
CA ALA A 177 9.26 15.83 7.17
C ALA A 177 7.80 16.00 7.60
N ILE A 178 7.13 17.07 7.17
CA ILE A 178 5.68 17.29 7.38
C ILE A 178 4.87 16.16 6.74
N LEU A 179 5.20 15.77 5.51
CA LEU A 179 4.48 14.72 4.82
C LEU A 179 4.64 13.36 5.52
N ILE A 180 5.86 12.97 5.88
CA ILE A 180 6.10 11.69 6.58
C ILE A 180 5.30 11.66 7.88
N MET A 181 5.39 12.73 8.69
CA MET A 181 4.66 12.85 9.95
C MET A 181 3.15 12.68 9.76
N SER A 182 2.55 13.49 8.89
CA SER A 182 1.09 13.49 8.68
C SER A 182 0.59 12.22 7.98
N SER A 183 1.39 11.63 7.09
CA SER A 183 1.01 10.45 6.34
C SER A 183 0.85 9.19 7.20
N THR A 184 1.52 9.13 8.36
CA THR A 184 1.39 8.01 9.31
C THR A 184 -0.01 7.86 9.89
N ALA A 185 -0.79 8.95 9.90
CA ALA A 185 -2.14 8.99 10.46
C ALA A 185 -3.26 8.90 9.39
N THR A 186 -2.90 8.66 8.12
CA THR A 186 -3.85 8.63 6.99
C THR A 186 -4.78 7.41 6.97
N SER A 187 -4.37 6.32 7.63
CA SER A 187 -5.15 5.08 7.77
C SER A 187 -5.46 4.82 9.23
N SER A 188 -6.67 4.32 9.52
CA SER A 188 -7.07 3.84 10.85
C SER A 188 -6.10 2.76 11.36
N ALA A 189 -5.70 2.85 12.62
CA ALA A 189 -4.85 1.85 13.25
C ALA A 189 -5.60 0.52 13.44
N GLU A 190 -4.96 -0.61 13.13
CA GLU A 190 -5.61 -1.94 13.20
C GLU A 190 -6.15 -2.29 14.59
N ALA A 191 -5.50 -1.81 15.66
CA ALA A 191 -5.99 -1.99 17.03
C ALA A 191 -7.38 -1.39 17.25
N ILE A 192 -7.78 -0.40 16.45
CA ILE A 192 -9.09 0.22 16.50
C ILE A 192 -10.16 -0.74 16.01
N SER A 193 -9.86 -1.58 15.02
CA SER A 193 -10.78 -2.64 14.56
C SER A 193 -11.02 -3.67 15.67
N VAL A 194 -9.99 -3.99 16.46
CA VAL A 194 -10.13 -4.83 17.66
C VAL A 194 -11.03 -4.16 18.68
N PHE A 195 -10.73 -2.91 19.07
CA PHE A 195 -11.52 -2.20 20.09
C PHE A 195 -12.96 -1.89 19.65
N ALA A 196 -13.16 -1.58 18.37
CA ALA A 196 -14.49 -1.33 17.83
C ALA A 196 -15.33 -2.61 17.83
N ALA A 197 -14.74 -3.77 17.51
CA ALA A 197 -15.44 -5.04 17.60
C ALA A 197 -15.69 -5.46 19.06
N ASP A 198 -14.71 -5.26 19.95
CA ASP A 198 -14.84 -5.45 21.40
C ASP A 198 -16.05 -4.66 21.94
N ASP A 199 -16.20 -3.38 21.57
CA ASP A 199 -17.31 -2.54 22.05
C ASP A 199 -18.65 -2.90 21.39
N LEU A 200 -18.70 -2.98 20.05
CA LEU A 200 -19.94 -3.18 19.29
C LEU A 200 -20.55 -4.57 19.47
N TYR A 201 -19.72 -5.62 19.42
CA TYR A 201 -20.20 -7.00 19.39
C TYR A 201 -20.01 -7.71 20.73
N TYR A 202 -18.92 -7.43 21.45
CA TYR A 202 -18.62 -8.14 22.70
C TYR A 202 -18.99 -7.37 23.96
N ASN A 203 -19.43 -6.10 23.85
CA ASN A 203 -19.72 -5.19 24.97
C ASN A 203 -18.53 -5.00 25.94
N ILE A 204 -17.29 -5.10 25.43
CA ILE A 204 -16.06 -4.90 26.18
C ILE A 204 -15.54 -3.50 25.88
N THR A 205 -15.40 -2.67 26.91
CA THR A 205 -14.81 -1.33 26.76
C THR A 205 -13.44 -1.28 27.44
N PRO A 206 -12.32 -1.29 26.68
CA PRO A 206 -11.00 -1.20 27.26
C PRO A 206 -10.78 0.17 27.93
N ASN A 207 -10.12 0.15 29.07
CA ASN A 207 -9.63 1.36 29.74
C ASN A 207 -8.71 2.12 28.76
N TYR A 208 -8.82 3.46 28.74
CA TYR A 208 -8.00 4.34 27.90
C TYR A 208 -6.50 4.06 28.01
N GLY A 209 -5.99 3.77 29.21
CA GLY A 209 -4.57 3.42 29.39
C GLY A 209 -4.19 2.16 28.61
N VAL A 210 -4.97 1.10 28.77
CA VAL A 210 -4.76 -0.18 28.06
C VAL A 210 -4.88 0.01 26.55
N ALA A 211 -5.89 0.76 26.10
CA ALA A 211 -6.11 1.03 24.68
C ALA A 211 -4.94 1.80 24.06
N ILE A 212 -4.48 2.88 24.71
CA ILE A 212 -3.35 3.71 24.22
C ILE A 212 -2.07 2.87 24.15
N PHE A 213 -1.70 2.18 25.22
CA PHE A 213 -0.46 1.39 25.23
C PHE A 213 -0.50 0.21 24.25
N THR A 214 -1.66 -0.43 24.05
CA THR A 214 -1.85 -1.49 23.05
C THR A 214 -1.70 -0.95 21.64
N LEU A 215 -2.25 0.23 21.38
CA LEU A 215 -2.16 0.90 20.09
C LEU A 215 -0.70 1.29 19.80
N LEU A 216 -0.02 1.95 20.73
CA LEU A 216 1.40 2.32 20.57
C LEU A 216 2.29 1.07 20.39
N ALA A 217 2.05 0.02 21.17
CA ALA A 217 2.79 -1.23 21.08
C ALA A 217 2.66 -1.87 19.69
N SER A 218 1.44 -2.02 19.19
CA SER A 218 1.18 -2.68 17.91
C SER A 218 1.74 -1.89 16.72
N GLN A 219 1.73 -0.55 16.78
CA GLN A 219 2.25 0.28 15.69
C GLN A 219 3.79 0.32 15.67
N LEU A 220 4.41 0.58 16.81
CA LEU A 220 5.86 0.76 16.91
C LEU A 220 6.64 -0.56 16.74
N LEU A 221 6.02 -1.71 17.02
CA LEU A 221 6.65 -3.01 16.85
C LEU A 221 7.10 -3.26 15.40
N GLY A 222 6.24 -2.91 14.43
CA GLY A 222 6.57 -3.01 13.01
C GLY A 222 7.72 -2.08 12.58
N TYR A 223 7.83 -0.92 13.22
CA TYR A 223 8.90 0.04 12.94
C TYR A 223 10.26 -0.49 13.41
N GLY A 224 10.29 -1.13 14.57
CA GLY A 224 11.48 -1.83 15.03
C GLY A 224 11.93 -2.91 14.03
N LEU A 225 11.00 -3.73 13.54
CA LEU A 225 11.29 -4.82 12.61
C LEU A 225 11.84 -4.32 11.26
N ALA A 226 11.16 -3.37 10.63
CA ALA A 226 11.60 -2.78 9.37
C ALA A 226 12.95 -2.07 9.49
N GLY A 227 13.19 -1.39 10.63
CA GLY A 227 14.46 -0.75 10.91
C GLY A 227 15.63 -1.73 11.02
N LEU A 228 15.44 -2.90 11.62
CA LEU A 228 16.47 -3.96 11.67
C LEU A 228 16.74 -4.57 10.27
N MET A 229 15.73 -4.57 9.41
CA MET A 229 15.76 -5.21 8.08
C MET A 229 15.98 -4.24 6.91
N ARG A 230 16.27 -2.96 7.19
CA ARG A 230 16.45 -1.89 6.17
C ARG A 230 17.53 -2.16 5.11
N SER A 231 18.51 -3.02 5.42
CA SER A 231 19.63 -3.36 4.54
C SER A 231 19.21 -3.83 3.15
N PHE A 232 18.17 -4.68 3.09
CA PHE A 232 17.60 -5.16 1.82
C PHE A 232 16.24 -4.53 1.50
N ALA A 233 15.59 -3.88 2.48
CA ALA A 233 14.26 -3.30 2.33
C ALA A 233 14.25 -1.85 1.81
N VAL A 234 15.40 -1.15 1.86
CA VAL A 234 15.50 0.28 1.54
C VAL A 234 16.66 0.58 0.59
N PHE A 235 17.89 0.22 0.96
CA PHE A 235 19.08 0.75 0.30
C PHE A 235 19.32 0.30 -1.15
N PRO A 236 19.10 -0.98 -1.54
CA PRO A 236 19.45 -1.44 -2.87
C PRO A 236 18.66 -0.73 -3.99
N THR A 237 19.29 -0.56 -5.16
CA THR A 237 18.70 0.13 -6.32
C THR A 237 17.45 -0.57 -6.86
N TYR A 238 17.38 -1.90 -6.76
CA TYR A 238 16.22 -2.68 -7.23
C TYR A 238 14.96 -2.52 -6.36
N ILE A 239 15.07 -1.93 -5.17
CA ILE A 239 13.98 -1.63 -4.24
C ILE A 239 13.44 -0.23 -4.58
N VAL A 240 12.49 -0.17 -5.52
CA VAL A 240 12.04 1.10 -6.11
C VAL A 240 10.93 1.79 -5.32
N TYR A 241 9.96 1.03 -4.80
CA TYR A 241 8.66 1.50 -4.31
C TYR A 241 7.94 2.38 -5.36
N PRO A 242 7.31 1.79 -6.39
CA PRO A 242 6.71 2.54 -7.49
C PRO A 242 5.71 3.62 -7.08
N ASN A 243 4.99 3.39 -5.97
CA ASN A 243 4.02 4.33 -5.40
C ASN A 243 4.64 5.60 -4.81
N LEU A 244 5.96 5.64 -4.55
CA LEU A 244 6.66 6.84 -4.08
C LEU A 244 7.05 7.78 -5.21
N ILE A 245 7.17 7.27 -6.44
CA ILE A 245 7.71 8.02 -7.58
C ILE A 245 6.88 9.29 -7.88
N PRO A 246 5.53 9.26 -7.89
CA PRO A 246 4.73 10.48 -8.04
C PRO A 246 4.99 11.51 -6.94
N THR A 247 5.03 11.07 -5.68
CA THR A 247 5.26 11.93 -4.50
C THR A 247 6.63 12.61 -4.55
N VAL A 248 7.69 11.86 -4.87
CA VAL A 248 9.05 12.39 -5.01
C VAL A 248 9.15 13.35 -6.19
N ASN A 249 8.52 13.03 -7.31
CA ASN A 249 8.47 13.92 -8.48
C ASN A 249 7.76 15.24 -8.19
N LEU A 250 6.70 15.21 -7.37
CA LEU A 250 5.99 16.41 -6.96
C LEU A 250 6.86 17.29 -6.04
N PHE A 251 7.61 16.70 -5.11
CA PHE A 251 8.57 17.45 -4.29
C PHE A 251 9.59 18.20 -5.14
N ASP A 252 10.18 17.51 -6.13
CA ASP A 252 11.14 18.09 -7.07
C ASP A 252 10.52 19.23 -7.87
N ALA A 253 9.30 19.05 -8.38
CA ALA A 253 8.60 20.08 -9.17
C ALA A 253 8.22 21.32 -8.33
N LEU A 254 8.02 21.17 -7.03
CA LEU A 254 7.62 22.26 -6.13
C LEU A 254 8.80 23.08 -5.58
N HIS A 255 9.94 22.42 -5.30
CA HIS A 255 11.08 23.03 -4.59
C HIS A 255 12.34 23.26 -5.44
N ARG A 256 12.63 22.42 -6.43
CA ARG A 256 13.91 22.50 -7.18
C ARG A 256 13.80 23.50 -8.34
N ASP A 257 14.94 24.10 -8.69
CA ASP A 257 15.12 25.30 -9.55
C ASP A 257 13.98 25.63 -10.52
N LYS A 258 13.21 26.67 -10.16
CA LYS A 258 12.07 27.19 -10.94
C LYS A 258 12.51 27.97 -12.18
N ASP A 259 13.77 28.38 -12.23
CA ASP A 259 14.35 29.18 -13.31
C ASP A 259 14.68 28.35 -14.55
N VAL A 260 14.72 27.02 -14.41
CA VAL A 260 14.83 26.10 -15.55
C VAL A 260 13.48 26.07 -16.28
N GLY A 261 13.44 26.53 -17.53
CA GLY A 261 12.20 26.59 -18.33
C GLY A 261 11.43 25.26 -18.42
N ALA A 262 12.13 24.12 -18.31
CA ALA A 262 11.51 22.80 -18.23
C ALA A 262 10.71 22.59 -16.93
N GLN A 263 11.23 23.00 -15.78
CA GLN A 263 10.54 22.88 -14.48
C GLN A 263 9.29 23.77 -14.43
N ARG A 264 9.37 24.99 -14.95
CA ARG A 264 8.21 25.89 -15.04
C ARG A 264 7.06 25.28 -15.86
N LYS A 265 7.38 24.57 -16.95
CA LYS A 265 6.38 23.85 -17.76
C LYS A 265 5.76 22.67 -16.98
N ARG A 266 6.58 21.90 -16.26
CA ARG A 266 6.11 20.78 -15.40
C ARG A 266 5.16 21.29 -14.32
N LEU A 267 5.54 22.31 -13.57
CA LEU A 267 4.71 22.88 -12.50
C LEU A 267 3.40 23.48 -13.05
N ARG A 268 3.45 24.14 -14.22
CA ARG A 268 2.23 24.64 -14.89
C ARG A 268 1.30 23.49 -15.28
N LEU A 269 1.83 22.42 -15.86
CA LEU A 269 1.03 21.24 -16.22
C LEU A 269 0.38 20.62 -14.99
N PHE A 270 1.13 20.48 -13.88
CA PHE A 270 0.60 19.98 -12.62
C PHE A 270 -0.63 20.75 -12.16
N TRP A 271 -0.56 22.09 -12.07
CA TRP A 271 -1.70 22.90 -11.62
C TRP A 271 -2.88 22.88 -12.59
N ILE A 272 -2.63 22.81 -13.90
CA ILE A 272 -3.71 22.65 -14.89
C ILE A 272 -4.45 21.34 -14.66
N VAL A 273 -3.72 20.22 -14.55
CA VAL A 273 -4.32 18.90 -14.34
C VAL A 273 -5.03 18.83 -12.99
N PHE A 274 -4.41 19.36 -11.92
CA PHE A 274 -4.96 19.40 -10.58
C PHE A 274 -6.29 20.15 -10.50
N ILE A 275 -6.39 21.34 -11.12
CA ILE A 275 -7.64 22.11 -11.13
C ILE A 275 -8.67 21.47 -12.06
N ALA A 276 -8.24 20.97 -13.22
CA ALA A 276 -9.14 20.33 -14.17
C ALA A 276 -9.83 19.10 -13.57
N ILE A 277 -9.08 18.23 -12.88
CA ILE A 277 -9.67 17.04 -12.26
C ILE A 277 -10.53 17.41 -11.05
N LEU A 278 -10.12 18.39 -10.24
CA LEU A 278 -10.90 18.86 -9.11
C LEU A 278 -12.28 19.36 -9.55
N CYS A 279 -12.34 20.08 -10.67
CA CYS A 279 -13.61 20.51 -11.25
C CYS A 279 -14.37 19.35 -11.91
N TRP A 280 -13.66 18.39 -12.51
CA TRP A 280 -14.27 17.23 -13.16
C TRP A 280 -14.97 16.34 -12.15
N GLU A 281 -14.38 16.05 -10.98
CA GLU A 281 -14.95 15.12 -9.99
C GLU A 281 -16.31 15.56 -9.44
N PHE A 282 -16.63 16.85 -9.51
CA PHE A 282 -17.99 17.31 -9.21
C PHE A 282 -19.06 16.66 -10.10
N VAL A 283 -18.68 16.27 -11.32
CA VAL A 283 -19.59 15.65 -12.28
C VAL A 283 -19.87 14.19 -11.92
N PRO A 284 -18.91 13.24 -11.89
CA PRO A 284 -19.20 11.85 -11.58
C PRO A 284 -19.59 11.63 -10.12
N GLU A 285 -19.08 12.40 -9.16
CA GLU A 285 -19.40 12.14 -7.75
C GLU A 285 -20.76 12.71 -7.31
N PHE A 286 -21.23 13.82 -7.91
CA PHE A 286 -22.44 14.51 -7.45
C PHE A 286 -23.51 14.68 -8.53
N ILE A 287 -23.17 15.23 -9.70
CA ILE A 287 -24.15 15.55 -10.75
C ILE A 287 -24.66 14.29 -11.47
N ALA A 288 -23.74 13.39 -11.82
CA ALA A 288 -23.94 12.26 -12.72
C ALA A 288 -23.25 10.97 -12.21
N PRO A 289 -23.71 10.36 -11.09
CA PRO A 289 -23.17 9.11 -10.56
C PRO A 289 -23.10 7.95 -11.56
N THR A 290 -23.90 7.92 -12.62
CA THR A 290 -23.78 6.93 -13.70
C THR A 290 -22.40 6.91 -14.37
N LEU A 291 -21.63 8.00 -14.31
CA LEU A 291 -20.27 8.05 -14.84
C LEU A 291 -19.25 7.23 -14.03
N THR A 292 -19.60 6.80 -12.81
CA THR A 292 -18.80 5.86 -12.03
C THR A 292 -18.79 4.45 -12.64
N GLY A 293 -19.75 4.12 -13.52
CA GLY A 293 -19.78 2.84 -14.22
C GLY A 293 -20.82 2.79 -15.32
N ILE A 294 -20.42 3.11 -16.55
CA ILE A 294 -21.26 2.99 -17.74
C ILE A 294 -21.11 1.57 -18.30
N SER A 295 -22.12 0.74 -18.09
CA SER A 295 -22.20 -0.60 -18.68
C SER A 295 -23.11 -0.60 -19.90
N ILE A 296 -22.51 -0.71 -21.10
CA ILE A 296 -23.24 -0.77 -22.38
C ILE A 296 -24.20 -1.97 -22.39
N VAL A 297 -23.81 -3.09 -21.78
CA VAL A 297 -24.62 -4.31 -21.73
C VAL A 297 -25.80 -4.16 -20.77
N CYS A 298 -25.62 -3.53 -19.61
CA CYS A 298 -26.73 -3.19 -18.71
C CYS A 298 -27.74 -2.27 -19.38
N LEU A 299 -27.28 -1.26 -20.13
CA LEU A 299 -28.16 -0.36 -20.88
C LEU A 299 -28.97 -1.09 -21.94
N ALA A 300 -28.37 -2.07 -22.63
CA ALA A 300 -29.04 -2.87 -23.65
C ALA A 300 -30.01 -3.92 -23.06
N ARG A 301 -29.70 -4.52 -21.91
CA ARG A 301 -30.51 -5.58 -21.27
C ARG A 301 -30.58 -5.41 -19.76
N ARG A 302 -31.60 -4.68 -19.30
CA ARG A 302 -31.79 -4.28 -17.90
C ARG A 302 -32.42 -5.34 -16.99
N ASN A 303 -33.05 -6.38 -17.53
CA ASN A 303 -33.92 -7.29 -16.74
C ASN A 303 -33.27 -8.65 -16.41
N SER A 304 -31.95 -8.80 -16.56
CA SER A 304 -31.30 -10.12 -16.41
C SER A 304 -30.34 -10.15 -15.21
N PRO A 305 -30.56 -11.08 -14.26
CA PRO A 305 -29.67 -11.20 -13.11
C PRO A 305 -28.21 -11.51 -13.47
N TRP A 306 -27.99 -12.34 -14.50
CA TRP A 306 -26.65 -12.67 -14.97
C TRP A 306 -25.95 -11.50 -15.67
N VAL A 307 -26.71 -10.61 -16.31
CA VAL A 307 -26.13 -9.37 -16.86
C VAL A 307 -25.62 -8.49 -15.72
N THR A 308 -26.40 -8.32 -14.64
CA THR A 308 -25.92 -7.56 -13.47
C THR A 308 -24.69 -8.21 -12.84
N ARG A 309 -24.68 -9.52 -12.60
CA ARG A 309 -23.54 -10.19 -11.95
C ARG A 309 -22.23 -10.00 -12.72
N ILE A 310 -22.26 -10.06 -14.05
CA ILE A 310 -21.04 -10.02 -14.88
C ILE A 310 -20.67 -8.59 -15.29
N PHE A 311 -21.64 -7.82 -15.78
CA PHE A 311 -21.42 -6.51 -16.42
C PHE A 311 -21.87 -5.33 -15.56
N GLY A 312 -22.69 -5.57 -14.53
CA GLY A 312 -23.04 -4.58 -13.53
C GLY A 312 -21.93 -4.41 -12.50
N GLY A 313 -21.94 -3.31 -11.76
CA GLY A 313 -20.93 -3.06 -10.72
C GLY A 313 -20.64 -1.60 -10.43
N SER A 314 -21.53 -0.68 -10.82
CA SER A 314 -21.46 0.72 -10.39
C SER A 314 -21.84 0.92 -8.92
N ASN A 315 -22.60 -0.02 -8.36
CA ASN A 315 -23.04 -0.03 -6.97
C ASN A 315 -22.32 -1.15 -6.23
N GLY A 316 -22.13 -0.97 -4.92
CA GLY A 316 -21.36 -1.89 -4.09
C GLY A 316 -22.00 -3.28 -4.01
N ASN A 317 -21.18 -4.32 -4.17
CA ASN A 317 -21.56 -5.74 -3.99
C ASN A 317 -22.61 -6.26 -4.99
N GLU A 318 -22.79 -5.64 -6.16
CA GLU A 318 -23.80 -6.05 -7.12
C GLU A 318 -23.26 -6.86 -8.31
N GLY A 319 -22.05 -6.57 -8.78
CA GLY A 319 -21.47 -7.24 -9.94
C GLY A 319 -19.98 -7.00 -10.13
N LEU A 320 -19.42 -7.61 -11.18
CA LEU A 320 -17.98 -7.68 -11.46
C LEU A 320 -17.45 -6.57 -12.37
N GLY A 321 -18.32 -5.77 -12.99
CA GLY A 321 -17.94 -4.60 -13.79
C GLY A 321 -17.22 -4.92 -15.12
N LEU A 322 -17.40 -6.11 -15.69
CA LEU A 322 -16.71 -6.49 -16.94
C LEU A 322 -17.10 -5.53 -18.08
N PHE A 323 -16.09 -4.94 -18.73
CA PHE A 323 -16.24 -3.92 -19.80
C PHE A 323 -17.03 -2.66 -19.40
N SER A 324 -17.18 -2.37 -18.11
CA SER A 324 -17.74 -1.12 -17.64
C SER A 324 -16.75 0.03 -17.83
N ILE A 325 -17.25 1.19 -18.25
CA ILE A 325 -16.43 2.39 -18.45
C ILE A 325 -16.65 3.32 -17.25
N CYS A 326 -15.60 3.56 -16.49
CA CYS A 326 -15.60 4.49 -15.36
C CYS A 326 -14.85 5.78 -15.76
N LEU A 327 -15.44 6.94 -15.53
CA LEU A 327 -14.84 8.26 -15.76
C LEU A 327 -14.52 9.02 -14.47
N ASP A 328 -14.66 8.36 -13.34
CA ASP A 328 -14.35 8.86 -12.01
C ASP A 328 -12.89 8.49 -11.67
N TRP A 329 -12.02 9.48 -11.44
CA TRP A 329 -10.62 9.19 -11.14
C TRP A 329 -10.41 8.67 -9.72
N ASN A 330 -11.36 8.87 -8.81
CA ASN A 330 -11.29 8.29 -7.47
C ASN A 330 -11.28 6.76 -7.54
N TYR A 331 -12.04 6.16 -8.47
CA TYR A 331 -12.05 4.70 -8.68
C TYR A 331 -11.05 4.20 -9.72
N VAL A 332 -10.69 5.00 -10.73
CA VAL A 332 -9.77 4.62 -11.81
C VAL A 332 -8.30 4.87 -11.45
N GLY A 333 -8.05 5.93 -10.70
CA GLY A 333 -6.75 6.31 -10.19
C GLY A 333 -6.31 5.43 -9.04
N SER A 334 -5.45 5.95 -8.17
CA SER A 334 -5.04 5.18 -6.99
C SER A 334 -6.07 5.18 -5.86
N GLY A 335 -7.04 6.11 -5.88
CA GLY A 335 -7.97 6.33 -4.77
C GLY A 335 -7.26 6.65 -3.44
N GLY A 336 -5.99 7.12 -3.51
CA GLY A 336 -5.11 7.29 -2.35
C GLY A 336 -4.34 6.02 -1.92
N GLY A 337 -4.53 4.89 -2.63
CA GLY A 337 -3.87 3.61 -2.40
C GLY A 337 -2.47 3.48 -3.02
N SER A 338 -1.90 2.28 -2.97
CA SER A 338 -0.52 2.01 -3.42
C SER A 338 -0.40 1.52 -4.87
N LEU A 339 -1.50 1.44 -5.61
CA LEU A 339 -1.54 0.98 -7.00
C LEU A 339 -2.23 2.06 -7.83
N GLY A 340 -1.64 2.45 -8.94
CA GLY A 340 -2.25 3.38 -9.89
C GLY A 340 -1.81 3.07 -11.31
N ALA A 341 -2.71 3.28 -12.27
CA ALA A 341 -2.48 2.95 -13.67
C ALA A 341 -1.20 3.61 -14.25
N LEU A 342 -0.85 4.80 -13.76
CA LEU A 342 0.24 5.62 -14.31
C LEU A 342 1.61 5.34 -13.68
N PHE A 343 1.71 4.70 -12.52
CA PHE A 343 3.01 4.47 -11.87
C PHE A 343 3.30 3.00 -11.56
N THR A 344 2.28 2.14 -11.51
CA THR A 344 2.48 0.70 -11.27
C THR A 344 3.18 0.05 -12.47
N PRO A 345 4.20 -0.79 -12.23
CA PRO A 345 4.86 -1.57 -13.28
C PRO A 345 3.90 -2.38 -14.16
N ILE A 346 4.12 -2.40 -15.47
CA ILE A 346 3.28 -3.17 -16.40
C ILE A 346 3.27 -4.67 -16.08
N THR A 347 4.37 -5.23 -15.57
CA THR A 347 4.45 -6.65 -15.19
C THR A 347 3.54 -6.96 -14.00
N THR A 348 3.50 -6.05 -13.02
CA THR A 348 2.55 -6.08 -11.91
C THR A 348 1.12 -5.99 -12.42
N GLN A 349 0.84 -5.01 -13.29
CA GLN A 349 -0.50 -4.79 -13.85
C GLN A 349 -0.98 -6.01 -14.65
N ILE A 350 -0.15 -6.60 -15.52
CA ILE A 350 -0.50 -7.81 -16.29
C ILE A 350 -0.81 -8.98 -15.35
N SER A 351 0.01 -9.18 -14.31
CA SER A 351 -0.20 -10.27 -13.32
C SER A 351 -1.50 -10.06 -12.55
N GLN A 352 -1.82 -8.82 -12.18
CA GLN A 352 -3.06 -8.41 -11.54
C GLN A 352 -4.27 -8.64 -12.46
N TYR A 353 -4.23 -8.17 -13.70
CA TYR A 353 -5.34 -8.29 -14.65
C TYR A 353 -5.61 -9.73 -15.06
N LEU A 354 -4.57 -10.56 -15.18
CA LEU A 354 -4.74 -11.99 -15.37
C LEU A 354 -5.48 -12.61 -14.17
N GLY A 355 -5.10 -12.23 -12.95
CA GLY A 355 -5.76 -12.70 -11.73
C GLY A 355 -7.23 -12.26 -11.65
N ILE A 356 -7.52 -11.02 -12.03
CA ILE A 356 -8.89 -10.50 -12.09
C ILE A 356 -9.72 -11.23 -13.16
N LEU A 357 -9.16 -11.50 -14.35
CA LEU A 357 -9.85 -12.28 -15.37
C LEU A 357 -10.20 -13.69 -14.86
N LEU A 358 -9.26 -14.34 -14.17
CA LEU A 358 -9.50 -15.63 -13.52
C LEU A 358 -10.56 -15.52 -12.40
N CYS A 359 -10.55 -14.44 -11.62
CA CYS A 359 -11.56 -14.17 -10.61
C CYS A 359 -12.97 -14.14 -11.22
N ILE A 360 -13.17 -13.40 -12.31
CA ILE A 360 -14.46 -13.33 -13.00
C ILE A 360 -14.95 -14.71 -13.44
N ILE A 361 -14.05 -15.51 -14.04
CA ILE A 361 -14.36 -16.86 -14.50
C ILE A 361 -14.73 -17.77 -13.33
N ILE A 362 -13.92 -17.78 -12.25
CA ILE A 362 -14.12 -18.65 -11.09
C ILE A 362 -15.41 -18.28 -10.34
N PHE A 363 -15.69 -17.00 -10.12
CA PHE A 363 -16.90 -16.55 -9.44
C PHE A 363 -18.16 -16.99 -10.19
N CYS A 364 -18.17 -16.80 -11.52
CA CYS A 364 -19.29 -17.22 -12.35
C CYS A 364 -19.43 -18.76 -12.36
N ALA A 365 -18.33 -19.49 -12.49
CA ALA A 365 -18.33 -20.95 -12.52
C ALA A 365 -18.83 -21.55 -11.20
N MET A 366 -18.35 -21.05 -10.06
CA MET A 366 -18.75 -21.56 -8.74
C MET A 366 -20.19 -21.24 -8.40
N TYR A 367 -20.67 -20.05 -8.76
CA TYR A 367 -22.08 -19.69 -8.59
C TYR A 367 -22.99 -20.52 -9.50
N ALA A 368 -22.62 -20.72 -10.78
CA ALA A 368 -23.39 -21.53 -11.72
C ALA A 368 -23.40 -23.03 -11.36
N ALA A 369 -22.29 -23.56 -10.85
CA ALA A 369 -22.18 -24.93 -10.36
C ALA A 369 -22.78 -25.12 -8.95
N ASN A 370 -23.32 -24.06 -8.34
CA ASN A 370 -23.85 -24.05 -6.97
C ASN A 370 -22.88 -24.67 -5.93
N THR A 371 -21.57 -24.46 -6.11
CA THR A 371 -20.55 -24.98 -5.19
C THR A 371 -20.70 -24.28 -3.84
N TRP A 372 -20.69 -25.03 -2.74
CA TRP A 372 -20.97 -24.51 -1.39
C TRP A 372 -22.33 -23.81 -1.25
N ASN A 373 -23.37 -24.31 -1.94
CA ASN A 373 -24.73 -23.75 -1.90
C ASN A 373 -24.79 -22.26 -2.29
N ALA A 374 -23.85 -21.80 -3.12
CA ALA A 374 -23.68 -20.41 -3.52
C ALA A 374 -24.96 -19.68 -3.97
N ALA A 375 -25.90 -20.39 -4.59
CA ALA A 375 -27.14 -19.80 -5.11
C ALA A 375 -28.10 -19.31 -4.01
N HIS A 376 -27.96 -19.79 -2.77
CA HIS A 376 -28.78 -19.35 -1.62
C HIS A 376 -28.29 -18.02 -1.03
N PHE A 377 -27.07 -17.62 -1.34
CA PHE A 377 -26.43 -16.42 -0.79
C PHE A 377 -26.33 -15.30 -1.83
N PRO A 378 -26.17 -14.04 -1.41
CA PRO A 378 -25.81 -12.94 -2.31
C PRO A 378 -24.54 -13.27 -3.10
N PHE A 379 -24.50 -12.81 -4.36
CA PHE A 379 -23.37 -13.09 -5.25
C PHE A 379 -22.03 -12.56 -4.70
N LEU A 380 -22.05 -11.35 -4.13
CA LEU A 380 -20.93 -10.71 -3.43
C LEU A 380 -21.38 -10.36 -2.01
N SER A 381 -20.69 -10.88 -0.98
CA SER A 381 -20.94 -10.50 0.42
C SER A 381 -19.80 -10.98 1.32
N GLN A 382 -19.51 -10.21 2.37
CA GLN A 382 -18.53 -10.55 3.42
C GLN A 382 -19.19 -11.11 4.70
N GLN A 383 -20.52 -11.17 4.75
CA GLN A 383 -21.27 -11.64 5.92
C GLN A 383 -21.28 -13.17 6.02
N LEU A 384 -21.57 -13.65 7.23
CA LEU A 384 -21.90 -15.05 7.50
C LEU A 384 -23.42 -15.24 7.38
N PHE A 385 -23.84 -16.37 6.82
CA PHE A 385 -25.24 -16.68 6.59
C PHE A 385 -25.64 -18.03 7.21
N TYR A 386 -26.90 -18.15 7.62
CA TYR A 386 -27.55 -19.44 7.85
C TYR A 386 -27.83 -20.13 6.50
N GLU A 387 -28.08 -21.44 6.50
CA GLU A 387 -28.36 -22.21 5.28
C GLU A 387 -29.57 -21.67 4.48
N ASN A 388 -30.53 -21.04 5.16
CA ASN A 388 -31.69 -20.38 4.55
C ASN A 388 -31.37 -19.04 3.84
N GLY A 389 -30.14 -18.55 3.92
CA GLY A 389 -29.69 -17.28 3.35
C GLY A 389 -29.89 -16.04 4.25
N THR A 390 -30.40 -16.19 5.48
CA THR A 390 -30.48 -15.06 6.44
C THR A 390 -29.15 -14.80 7.13
N ILE A 391 -28.91 -13.56 7.56
CA ILE A 391 -27.67 -13.17 8.24
C ILE A 391 -27.50 -13.98 9.53
N TYR A 392 -26.30 -14.48 9.77
CA TYR A 392 -25.97 -15.33 10.92
C TYR A 392 -25.74 -14.51 12.18
N ASP A 393 -26.40 -14.88 13.30
CA ASP A 393 -26.14 -14.28 14.60
C ASP A 393 -24.89 -14.90 15.24
N GLN A 394 -23.77 -14.17 15.16
CA GLN A 394 -22.46 -14.64 15.60
C GLN A 394 -22.35 -14.79 17.12
N LEU A 395 -23.14 -14.05 17.90
CA LEU A 395 -23.07 -14.10 19.37
C LEU A 395 -23.81 -15.31 19.93
N SER A 396 -24.81 -15.81 19.19
CA SER A 396 -25.62 -16.97 19.61
C SER A 396 -24.80 -18.24 19.85
N ILE A 397 -23.63 -18.37 19.23
CA ILE A 397 -22.74 -19.54 19.34
C ILE A 397 -21.57 -19.37 20.31
N LEU A 398 -21.46 -18.22 20.98
CA LEU A 398 -20.37 -17.92 21.89
C LEU A 398 -20.84 -17.99 23.35
N ASN A 399 -19.98 -18.54 24.21
CA ASN A 399 -20.15 -18.49 25.66
C ASN A 399 -19.88 -17.07 26.19
N PRO A 400 -20.22 -16.78 27.47
CA PRO A 400 -19.90 -15.49 28.11
C PRO A 400 -18.40 -15.18 28.19
N ASP A 401 -17.52 -16.18 28.08
CA ASP A 401 -16.07 -16.04 27.99
C ASP A 401 -15.56 -15.92 26.54
N TYR A 402 -16.48 -15.77 25.58
CA TYR A 402 -16.24 -15.70 24.13
C TYR A 402 -15.60 -16.95 23.53
N SER A 403 -15.61 -18.05 24.27
CA SER A 403 -15.27 -19.37 23.75
C SER A 403 -16.44 -19.96 22.96
N LEU A 404 -16.16 -20.87 22.03
CA LEU A 404 -17.22 -21.54 21.26
C LEU A 404 -18.12 -22.41 22.15
N ASN A 405 -19.43 -22.15 22.14
CA ASN A 405 -20.43 -23.03 22.74
C ASN A 405 -20.87 -24.09 21.72
N LYS A 406 -20.46 -25.34 21.95
CA LYS A 406 -20.76 -26.45 21.03
C LYS A 406 -22.24 -26.80 20.97
N THR A 407 -22.94 -26.78 22.11
CA THR A 407 -24.37 -27.12 22.16
C THR A 407 -25.18 -26.10 21.39
N ALA A 408 -24.89 -24.80 21.57
CA ALA A 408 -25.54 -23.74 20.82
C ALA A 408 -25.20 -23.80 19.32
N LEU A 409 -23.97 -24.18 18.96
CA LEU A 409 -23.58 -24.40 17.56
C LEU A 409 -24.37 -25.56 16.92
N ASP A 410 -24.58 -26.65 17.66
CA ASP A 410 -25.35 -27.80 17.16
C ASP A 410 -26.84 -27.45 16.97
N GLU A 411 -27.38 -26.53 17.78
CA GLU A 411 -28.76 -26.02 17.67
C GLU A 411 -28.93 -25.00 16.52
N GLN A 412 -27.98 -24.06 16.38
CA GLN A 412 -28.02 -22.98 15.39
C GLN A 412 -27.54 -23.41 14.00
N GLY A 413 -26.74 -24.49 13.93
CA GLY A 413 -26.09 -24.96 12.71
C GLY A 413 -24.84 -24.16 12.33
N LEU A 414 -24.05 -24.73 11.41
CA LEU A 414 -22.82 -24.10 10.92
C LEU A 414 -23.14 -22.91 9.99
N PRO A 415 -22.46 -21.76 10.15
CA PRO A 415 -22.60 -20.66 9.21
C PRO A 415 -22.02 -21.00 7.82
N TRP A 416 -22.35 -20.17 6.83
CA TRP A 416 -21.88 -20.27 5.46
C TRP A 416 -21.30 -18.94 4.96
N TYR A 417 -20.31 -19.04 4.09
CA TYR A 417 -19.80 -17.92 3.31
C TYR A 417 -20.45 -17.84 1.94
N ALA A 418 -20.67 -16.61 1.47
CA ALA A 418 -20.82 -16.37 0.05
C ALA A 418 -19.60 -16.92 -0.71
N ALA A 419 -19.82 -17.55 -1.86
CA ALA A 419 -18.75 -18.19 -2.62
C ALA A 419 -17.61 -17.22 -2.98
N SER A 420 -17.96 -15.98 -3.31
CA SER A 420 -17.00 -14.89 -3.59
C SER A 420 -16.05 -14.61 -2.43
N ASN A 421 -16.53 -14.61 -1.18
CA ASN A 421 -15.69 -14.39 0.00
C ASN A 421 -14.84 -15.62 0.34
N ALA A 422 -15.38 -16.83 0.15
CA ALA A 422 -14.61 -18.06 0.31
C ALA A 422 -13.45 -18.13 -0.71
N ILE A 423 -13.68 -17.73 -1.97
CA ILE A 423 -12.63 -17.64 -3.00
C ILE A 423 -11.61 -16.54 -2.67
N TYR A 424 -12.05 -15.42 -2.09
CA TYR A 424 -11.14 -14.38 -1.60
C TYR A 424 -10.15 -14.95 -0.58
N TYR A 425 -10.62 -15.63 0.47
CA TYR A 425 -9.72 -16.25 1.45
C TYR A 425 -8.82 -17.34 0.83
N LEU A 426 -9.36 -18.11 -0.12
CA LEU A 426 -8.60 -19.08 -0.90
C LEU A 426 -7.45 -18.41 -1.67
N GLY A 427 -7.74 -17.31 -2.38
CA GLY A 427 -6.76 -16.53 -3.14
C GLY A 427 -5.69 -15.89 -2.25
N CYS A 428 -6.08 -15.32 -1.10
CA CYS A 428 -5.14 -14.79 -0.11
C CYS A 428 -4.18 -15.88 0.40
N ASN A 429 -4.68 -17.05 0.76
CA ASN A 429 -3.84 -18.15 1.23
C ASN A 429 -2.90 -18.71 0.14
N LEU A 430 -3.40 -18.84 -1.10
CA LEU A 430 -2.56 -19.17 -2.26
C LEU A 430 -1.43 -18.12 -2.44
N ALA A 431 -1.75 -16.84 -2.33
CA ALA A 431 -0.79 -15.75 -2.49
C ALA A 431 0.28 -15.74 -1.40
N ILE A 432 -0.08 -16.04 -0.15
CA ILE A 432 0.86 -16.14 0.97
C ILE A 432 1.89 -17.25 0.69
N GLY A 433 1.45 -18.45 0.35
CA GLY A 433 2.34 -19.56 -0.03
C GLY A 433 3.19 -19.21 -1.25
N ALA A 434 2.59 -18.63 -2.29
CA ALA A 434 3.34 -18.24 -3.48
C ALA A 434 4.36 -17.13 -3.20
N THR A 435 4.11 -16.24 -2.24
CA THR A 435 5.05 -15.17 -1.86
C THR A 435 6.34 -15.73 -1.31
N LEU A 436 6.25 -16.72 -0.40
CA LEU A 436 7.41 -17.39 0.17
C LEU A 436 8.29 -18.03 -0.91
N THR A 437 7.69 -18.86 -1.77
CA THR A 437 8.43 -19.54 -2.83
C THR A 437 8.90 -18.58 -3.92
N HIS A 438 8.09 -17.58 -4.31
CA HIS A 438 8.48 -16.63 -5.35
C HIS A 438 9.69 -15.79 -4.91
N VAL A 439 9.71 -15.29 -3.69
CA VAL A 439 10.87 -14.56 -3.15
C VAL A 439 12.06 -15.50 -2.94
N GLY A 440 11.82 -16.71 -2.43
CA GLY A 440 12.87 -17.72 -2.23
C GLY A 440 13.58 -18.15 -3.51
N LEU A 441 12.84 -18.30 -4.62
CA LEU A 441 13.43 -18.70 -5.91
C LEU A 441 14.14 -17.54 -6.62
N TRP A 442 13.54 -16.35 -6.61
CA TRP A 442 13.99 -15.26 -7.47
C TRP A 442 14.79 -14.16 -6.76
N TYR A 443 14.56 -13.90 -5.47
CA TYR A 443 15.10 -12.74 -4.76
C TYR A 443 16.04 -13.10 -3.60
N TRP A 444 16.14 -14.37 -3.21
CA TRP A 444 17.04 -14.86 -2.16
C TRP A 444 18.49 -14.38 -2.33
N ARG A 445 19.07 -14.53 -3.53
CA ARG A 445 20.48 -14.13 -3.79
C ARG A 445 20.67 -12.61 -3.65
N PRO A 446 19.86 -11.75 -4.31
CA PRO A 446 19.88 -10.30 -4.07
C PRO A 446 19.77 -9.90 -2.60
N ILE A 447 18.87 -10.54 -1.83
CA ILE A 447 18.68 -10.24 -0.40
C ILE A 447 19.96 -10.53 0.39
N LEU A 448 20.56 -11.70 0.20
CA LEU A 448 21.82 -12.04 0.88
C LEU A 448 22.96 -11.10 0.49
N ASN A 449 23.05 -10.74 -0.79
CA ASN A 449 24.07 -9.81 -1.27
C ASN A 449 23.88 -8.42 -0.65
N ALA A 450 22.66 -7.92 -0.56
CA ALA A 450 22.35 -6.65 0.10
C ALA A 450 22.73 -6.67 1.59
N ILE A 451 22.46 -7.77 2.30
CA ILE A 451 22.87 -7.94 3.71
C ILE A 451 24.40 -7.93 3.86
N ARG A 452 25.14 -8.58 2.95
CA ARG A 452 26.61 -8.58 2.94
C ARG A 452 27.17 -7.20 2.62
N GLN A 453 26.68 -6.55 1.57
CA GLN A 453 27.10 -5.22 1.14
C GLN A 453 26.81 -4.14 2.19
N PHE A 454 25.72 -4.28 2.95
CA PHE A 454 25.43 -3.40 4.07
C PHE A 454 26.50 -3.49 5.17
N LYS A 455 27.01 -4.70 5.45
CA LYS A 455 28.13 -4.88 6.41
C LYS A 455 29.42 -4.26 5.90
N THR A 456 29.70 -4.35 4.60
CA THR A 456 30.91 -3.78 3.98
C THR A 456 30.77 -2.30 3.58
N ARG A 457 29.58 -1.70 3.72
CA ARG A 457 29.22 -0.34 3.26
C ARG A 457 29.48 -0.10 1.76
N GLN A 458 29.43 -1.14 0.94
CA GLN A 458 29.64 -1.10 -0.51
C GLN A 458 28.32 -1.27 -1.27
N ILE A 459 27.34 -0.42 -0.99
CA ILE A 459 26.06 -0.43 -1.70
C ILE A 459 26.14 0.54 -2.88
N ASP A 460 25.95 0.00 -4.09
CA ASP A 460 26.04 0.73 -5.36
C ASP A 460 24.69 1.36 -5.75
N ASP A 461 24.10 2.14 -4.85
CA ASP A 461 22.91 2.96 -5.11
C ASP A 461 23.29 4.45 -5.06
N PRO A 462 23.06 5.23 -6.14
CA PRO A 462 23.45 6.64 -6.20
C PRO A 462 22.82 7.51 -5.09
N HIS A 463 21.58 7.22 -4.69
CA HIS A 463 20.91 7.96 -3.61
C HIS A 463 21.50 7.59 -2.25
N TYR A 464 21.81 6.32 -2.03
CA TYR A 464 22.50 5.87 -0.81
C TYR A 464 23.88 6.50 -0.67
N GLN A 465 24.64 6.60 -1.76
CA GLN A 465 25.95 7.26 -1.76
C GLN A 465 25.86 8.73 -1.33
N LYS A 466 24.85 9.47 -1.82
CA LYS A 466 24.59 10.85 -1.38
C LYS A 466 24.14 10.92 0.09
N MET A 467 23.39 9.94 0.56
CA MET A 467 22.92 9.87 1.95
C MET A 467 24.02 9.62 2.99
N ARG A 468 25.23 9.20 2.58
CA ARG A 468 26.35 8.92 3.50
C ARG A 468 26.82 10.12 4.31
N VAL A 469 26.48 11.34 3.88
CA VAL A 469 26.78 12.57 4.62
C VAL A 469 25.97 12.66 5.92
N TYR A 470 24.79 12.03 5.97
CA TYR A 470 23.93 12.03 7.15
C TYR A 470 24.28 10.91 8.12
N LYS A 471 24.13 11.20 9.42
CA LYS A 471 24.24 10.18 10.45
C LYS A 471 23.08 9.19 10.35
N GLU A 472 23.44 7.94 10.11
CA GLU A 472 22.50 6.81 10.10
C GLU A 472 21.96 6.48 11.49
N VAL A 473 20.76 5.87 11.54
CA VAL A 473 20.16 5.40 12.79
C VAL A 473 20.85 4.11 13.26
N PRO A 474 21.41 4.06 14.49
CA PRO A 474 22.00 2.84 15.01
C PRO A 474 20.99 1.68 15.12
N MET A 475 21.40 0.44 14.84
CA MET A 475 20.52 -0.73 14.92
C MET A 475 19.91 -0.95 16.32
N TRP A 476 20.64 -0.60 17.39
CA TRP A 476 20.16 -0.75 18.76
C TRP A 476 18.95 0.12 19.08
N VAL A 477 18.74 1.25 18.38
CA VAL A 477 17.55 2.10 18.55
C VAL A 477 16.31 1.33 18.10
N TYR A 478 16.38 0.66 16.94
CA TYR A 478 15.30 -0.20 16.46
C TYR A 478 15.09 -1.41 17.35
N GLY A 479 16.16 -2.03 17.86
CA GLY A 479 16.07 -3.08 18.88
C GLY A 479 15.37 -2.61 20.16
N GLY A 480 15.68 -1.39 20.62
CA GLY A 480 15.03 -0.76 21.77
C GLY A 480 13.54 -0.48 21.52
N ILE A 481 13.16 -0.07 20.30
CA ILE A 481 11.75 0.08 19.92
C ILE A 481 11.02 -1.27 19.99
N ILE A 482 11.60 -2.37 19.47
CA ILE A 482 11.00 -3.70 19.58
C ILE A 482 10.81 -4.10 21.04
N VAL A 483 11.85 -3.96 21.88
CA VAL A 483 11.79 -4.34 23.29
C VAL A 483 10.76 -3.50 24.06
N GLY A 484 10.72 -2.19 23.80
CA GLY A 484 9.73 -1.28 24.40
C GLY A 484 8.30 -1.63 23.98
N SER A 485 8.07 -1.87 22.69
CA SER A 485 6.78 -2.32 22.17
C SER A 485 6.35 -3.66 22.72
N PHE A 486 7.28 -4.61 22.85
CA PHE A 486 7.01 -5.92 23.44
C PHE A 486 6.62 -5.82 24.92
N ALA A 487 7.34 -5.00 25.70
CA ALA A 487 7.01 -4.78 27.12
C ALA A 487 5.62 -4.15 27.28
N MET A 488 5.28 -3.15 26.45
CA MET A 488 3.94 -2.55 26.43
C MET A 488 2.86 -3.57 26.03
N ALA A 489 3.08 -4.33 24.96
CA ALA A 489 2.15 -5.37 24.49
C ALA A 489 1.91 -6.44 25.56
N MET A 490 2.97 -6.91 26.21
CA MET A 490 2.86 -7.92 27.27
C MET A 490 2.06 -7.38 28.46
N ALA A 491 2.35 -6.16 28.91
CA ALA A 491 1.60 -5.54 30.00
C ALA A 491 0.11 -5.41 29.65
N THR A 492 -0.21 -4.91 28.44
CA THR A 492 -1.60 -4.67 28.05
C THR A 492 -2.39 -5.93 27.73
N CYS A 493 -1.75 -7.00 27.23
CA CYS A 493 -2.41 -8.30 27.05
C CYS A 493 -2.99 -8.84 28.36
N TYR A 494 -2.28 -8.65 29.48
CA TYR A 494 -2.73 -9.12 30.80
C TYR A 494 -3.72 -8.16 31.47
N THR A 495 -3.44 -6.86 31.47
CA THR A 495 -4.35 -5.88 32.09
C THR A 495 -5.65 -5.69 31.31
N GLY A 496 -5.62 -5.98 30.01
CA GLY A 496 -6.77 -5.88 29.11
C GLY A 496 -7.61 -7.15 29.00
N HIS A 497 -7.27 -8.23 29.73
CA HIS A 497 -7.95 -9.52 29.67
C HIS A 497 -8.14 -10.06 28.24
N SER A 498 -7.13 -9.88 27.37
CA SER A 498 -7.16 -10.24 25.94
C SER A 498 -7.32 -11.73 25.63
N GLN A 499 -7.34 -12.59 26.65
CA GLN A 499 -7.32 -14.06 26.56
C GLN A 499 -6.11 -14.66 25.81
N LEU A 500 -5.15 -13.82 25.40
CA LEU A 500 -3.94 -14.25 24.71
C LEU A 500 -2.82 -14.61 25.72
N PRO A 501 -2.33 -15.85 25.73
CA PRO A 501 -1.19 -16.23 26.56
C PRO A 501 0.10 -15.50 26.17
N TRP A 502 0.97 -15.18 27.14
CA TRP A 502 2.25 -14.48 26.89
C TRP A 502 3.13 -15.14 25.82
N TRP A 503 3.14 -16.47 25.76
CA TRP A 503 3.96 -17.21 24.82
C TRP A 503 3.38 -17.13 23.39
N ALA A 504 2.05 -16.99 23.24
CA ALA A 504 1.40 -16.82 21.95
C ALA A 504 1.72 -15.45 21.33
N LEU A 505 1.88 -14.41 22.15
CA LEU A 505 2.40 -13.11 21.71
C LEU A 505 3.80 -13.23 21.10
N ILE A 506 4.70 -14.01 21.72
CA ILE A 506 6.05 -14.25 21.18
C ILE A 506 5.95 -14.96 19.81
N VAL A 507 5.08 -15.96 19.69
CA VAL A 507 4.84 -16.66 18.42
C VAL A 507 4.33 -15.71 17.34
N ALA A 508 3.42 -14.79 17.66
CA ALA A 508 2.92 -13.78 16.73
C ALA A 508 4.05 -12.85 16.23
N ILE A 509 4.95 -12.41 17.12
CA ILE A 509 6.09 -11.56 16.76
C ILE A 509 7.10 -12.32 15.88
N ILE A 510 7.35 -13.60 16.18
CA ILE A 510 8.20 -14.46 15.35
C ILE A 510 7.59 -14.64 13.95
N LEU A 511 6.28 -14.85 13.86
CA LEU A 511 5.57 -14.92 12.59
C LEU A 511 5.75 -13.63 11.79
N ALA A 512 5.54 -12.47 12.42
CA ALA A 512 5.73 -11.17 11.77
C ALA A 512 7.19 -10.99 11.29
N ALA A 513 8.17 -11.30 12.13
CA ALA A 513 9.58 -11.21 11.80
C ALA A 513 9.98 -12.14 10.65
N PHE A 514 9.37 -13.34 10.59
CA PHE A 514 9.59 -14.30 9.51
C PHE A 514 8.96 -13.84 8.20
N MET A 515 7.70 -13.36 8.22
CA MET A 515 6.96 -12.99 7.01
C MET A 515 7.41 -11.66 6.41
N PHE A 516 7.87 -10.71 7.24
CA PHE A 516 8.19 -9.35 6.83
C PHE A 516 9.17 -9.24 5.65
N PRO A 517 10.32 -9.95 5.60
CA PRO A 517 11.23 -9.90 4.45
C PRO A 517 10.54 -10.23 3.13
N PHE A 518 9.67 -11.24 3.13
CA PHE A 518 9.02 -11.74 1.92
C PHE A 518 7.99 -10.74 1.38
N VAL A 519 7.12 -10.23 2.25
CA VAL A 519 6.11 -9.24 1.86
C VAL A 519 6.73 -7.90 1.50
N CYS A 520 7.81 -7.50 2.19
CA CYS A 520 8.51 -6.25 1.94
C CYS A 520 9.17 -6.23 0.57
N VAL A 521 9.85 -7.31 0.17
CA VAL A 521 10.51 -7.38 -1.14
C VAL A 521 9.50 -7.36 -2.29
N ILE A 522 8.37 -8.08 -2.17
CA ILE A 522 7.30 -8.01 -3.18
C ILE A 522 6.76 -6.58 -3.25
N TYR A 523 6.42 -5.97 -2.11
CA TYR A 523 5.87 -4.61 -2.08
C TYR A 523 6.83 -3.57 -2.66
N ALA A 524 8.10 -3.61 -2.24
CA ALA A 524 9.13 -2.68 -2.66
C ALA A 524 9.43 -2.73 -4.16
N ILE A 525 9.34 -3.90 -4.80
CA ILE A 525 9.64 -4.05 -6.23
C ILE A 525 8.40 -3.79 -7.08
N THR A 526 7.27 -4.36 -6.68
CA THR A 526 6.06 -4.42 -7.52
C THR A 526 5.08 -3.29 -7.24
N GLY A 527 5.14 -2.66 -6.06
CA GLY A 527 4.14 -1.73 -5.53
C GLY A 527 2.91 -2.42 -4.92
N PHE A 528 2.81 -3.75 -5.04
CA PHE A 528 1.67 -4.53 -4.57
C PHE A 528 1.87 -5.03 -3.14
N LYS A 529 0.96 -4.68 -2.22
CA LYS A 529 0.99 -5.15 -0.82
C LYS A 529 0.36 -6.53 -0.73
N THR A 530 1.14 -7.53 -0.33
CA THR A 530 0.59 -8.86 -0.03
C THR A 530 0.17 -8.92 1.42
N ASP A 531 -1.07 -9.32 1.66
CA ASP A 531 -1.67 -9.46 2.98
C ASP A 531 -1.28 -10.79 3.65
N VAL A 532 -0.98 -10.77 4.94
CA VAL A 532 -0.64 -11.94 5.77
C VAL A 532 -1.61 -12.15 6.93
N GLN A 533 -2.70 -11.37 7.00
CA GLN A 533 -3.73 -11.42 8.04
C GLN A 533 -4.32 -12.83 8.19
N GLN A 534 -4.67 -13.48 7.07
CA GLN A 534 -5.23 -14.83 7.06
C GLN A 534 -4.27 -15.88 7.67
N LEU A 535 -2.97 -15.77 7.39
CA LEU A 535 -1.96 -16.65 8.01
C LEU A 535 -1.84 -16.40 9.51
N ALA A 536 -1.87 -15.12 9.94
CA ALA A 536 -1.84 -14.77 11.35
C ALA A 536 -3.08 -15.32 12.08
N GLN A 537 -4.28 -15.17 11.52
CA GLN A 537 -5.52 -15.70 12.08
C GLN A 537 -5.54 -17.24 12.12
N MET A 538 -5.07 -17.89 11.05
CA MET A 538 -5.00 -19.35 11.00
C MET A 538 -4.03 -19.91 12.05
N LEU A 539 -2.84 -19.32 12.17
CA LEU A 539 -1.86 -19.74 13.17
C LEU A 539 -2.35 -19.42 14.59
N GLY A 540 -2.96 -18.24 14.79
CA GLY A 540 -3.57 -17.85 16.06
C GLY A 540 -4.63 -18.85 16.52
N ALA A 541 -5.52 -19.26 15.62
CA ALA A 541 -6.53 -20.27 15.87
C ALA A 541 -5.96 -21.67 16.14
N ALA A 542 -4.85 -22.04 15.50
CA ALA A 542 -4.19 -23.33 15.75
C ALA A 542 -3.48 -23.35 17.12
N VAL A 543 -2.94 -22.20 17.54
CA VAL A 543 -2.15 -22.03 18.76
C VAL A 543 -3.03 -21.80 19.99
N VAL A 544 -4.11 -21.03 19.85
CA VAL A 544 -5.11 -20.75 20.88
C VAL A 544 -6.51 -21.06 20.32
N PRO A 545 -6.92 -22.33 20.31
CA PRO A 545 -8.15 -22.74 19.64
C PRO A 545 -9.41 -22.33 20.40
N GLY A 546 -10.45 -21.94 19.65
CA GLY A 546 -11.80 -21.76 20.16
C GLY A 546 -12.08 -20.41 20.81
N ASN A 547 -11.21 -19.41 20.66
CA ASN A 547 -11.37 -18.08 21.22
C ASN A 547 -11.18 -17.00 20.13
N SER A 548 -12.25 -16.26 19.81
CA SER A 548 -12.22 -15.20 18.80
C SER A 548 -11.41 -13.98 19.24
N GLN A 549 -11.49 -13.61 20.51
CA GLN A 549 -10.78 -12.45 21.06
C GLN A 549 -9.27 -12.65 21.06
N ALA A 550 -8.77 -13.80 21.55
CA ALA A 550 -7.35 -14.13 21.53
C ALA A 550 -6.81 -14.10 20.09
N ASN A 551 -7.60 -14.54 19.12
CA ASN A 551 -7.24 -14.51 17.71
C ASN A 551 -7.12 -13.08 17.15
N MET A 552 -7.97 -12.14 17.58
CA MET A 552 -7.88 -10.72 17.21
C MET A 552 -6.56 -10.11 17.70
N TYR A 553 -6.16 -10.36 18.95
CA TYR A 553 -4.90 -9.87 19.50
C TYR A 553 -3.68 -10.57 18.87
N PHE A 554 -3.75 -11.87 18.59
CA PHE A 554 -2.69 -12.56 17.85
C PHE A 554 -2.50 -11.95 16.45
N THR A 555 -3.61 -11.67 15.76
CA THR A 555 -3.61 -11.02 14.44
C THR A 555 -3.05 -9.61 14.51
N LEU A 556 -3.42 -8.83 15.55
CA LEU A 556 -2.90 -7.50 15.77
C LEU A 556 -1.37 -7.49 15.84
N TYR A 557 -0.73 -8.42 16.54
CA TYR A 557 0.73 -8.43 16.62
C TYR A 557 1.42 -9.20 15.48
N GLY A 558 0.78 -10.21 14.88
CA GLY A 558 1.34 -11.00 13.78
C GLY A 558 1.24 -10.34 12.41
N TYR A 559 0.13 -9.67 12.11
CA TYR A 559 -0.13 -9.02 10.83
C TYR A 559 0.18 -7.53 10.83
N ASN A 560 -0.35 -6.76 11.78
CA ASN A 560 -0.17 -5.29 11.77
C ASN A 560 1.31 -4.90 11.86
N SER A 561 2.11 -5.67 12.59
CA SER A 561 3.58 -5.48 12.63
C SER A 561 4.21 -5.51 11.24
N CYS A 562 3.75 -6.40 10.35
CA CYS A 562 4.21 -6.40 8.95
C CYS A 562 3.72 -5.15 8.22
N ALA A 563 2.43 -4.81 8.34
CA ALA A 563 1.83 -3.65 7.67
C ALA A 563 2.52 -2.33 8.05
N GLN A 564 2.80 -2.12 9.33
CA GLN A 564 3.50 -0.94 9.84
C GLN A 564 4.97 -0.93 9.46
N GLY A 565 5.62 -2.09 9.46
CA GLY A 565 6.96 -2.22 8.94
C GLY A 565 7.07 -1.82 7.47
N LEU A 566 6.08 -2.17 6.64
CA LEU A 566 6.04 -1.78 5.22
C LEU A 566 5.94 -0.26 5.07
N SER A 567 5.12 0.38 5.91
CA SER A 567 5.01 1.85 5.97
C SER A 567 6.34 2.51 6.34
N LEU A 568 7.04 2.03 7.37
CA LEU A 568 8.37 2.54 7.72
C LEU A 568 9.39 2.34 6.60
N ALA A 569 9.47 1.14 6.02
CA ALA A 569 10.43 0.86 4.96
C ALA A 569 10.21 1.76 3.73
N ARG A 570 8.93 2.00 3.39
CA ARG A 570 8.54 2.95 2.34
C ARG A 570 8.99 4.37 2.69
N ASP A 571 8.73 4.86 3.90
CA ASP A 571 9.05 6.24 4.27
C ASP A 571 10.57 6.48 4.40
N LEU A 572 11.33 5.46 4.84
CA LEU A 572 12.80 5.46 4.78
C LEU A 572 13.30 5.54 3.34
N LYS A 573 12.68 4.82 2.38
CA LYS A 573 13.06 4.96 0.96
C LYS A 573 12.72 6.34 0.42
N MET A 574 11.55 6.89 0.77
CA MET A 574 11.20 8.27 0.39
C MET A 574 12.23 9.27 0.93
N SER A 575 12.70 9.06 2.16
CA SER A 575 13.76 9.87 2.77
C SER A 575 15.09 9.75 2.01
N GLN A 576 15.49 8.55 1.57
CA GLN A 576 16.66 8.36 0.72
C GLN A 576 16.52 9.09 -0.63
N TYR A 577 15.34 9.04 -1.26
CA TYR A 577 15.10 9.73 -2.54
C TYR A 577 15.09 11.26 -2.41
N THR A 578 14.62 11.80 -1.29
CA THR A 578 14.50 13.25 -1.07
C THR A 578 15.64 13.84 -0.25
N LYS A 579 16.56 12.98 0.22
CA LYS A 579 17.71 13.31 1.05
C LYS A 579 17.35 13.90 2.42
N LEU A 580 16.25 13.41 2.99
CA LEU A 580 15.90 13.69 4.38
C LEU A 580 16.78 12.85 5.32
N PRO A 581 17.43 13.43 6.33
CA PRO A 581 18.27 12.69 7.28
C PRO A 581 17.51 11.51 7.94
N PRO A 582 18.09 10.31 8.04
CA PRO A 582 17.38 9.12 8.54
C PRO A 582 16.88 9.25 9.99
N ILE A 583 17.63 9.93 10.85
CA ILE A 583 17.22 10.20 12.25
C ILE A 583 15.97 11.09 12.27
N ALA A 584 15.94 12.13 11.43
CA ALA A 584 14.79 13.03 11.35
C ALA A 584 13.55 12.26 10.88
N CYS A 585 13.69 11.39 9.86
CA CYS A 585 12.63 10.50 9.39
C CYS A 585 12.04 9.65 10.53
N LEU A 586 12.89 8.96 11.31
CA LEU A 586 12.44 8.13 12.41
C LEU A 586 11.66 8.93 13.46
N VAL A 587 12.18 10.10 13.85
CA VAL A 587 11.55 10.95 14.87
C VAL A 587 10.17 11.42 14.42
N VAL A 588 10.05 11.99 13.22
CA VAL A 588 8.76 12.51 12.74
C VAL A 588 7.75 11.40 12.49
N GLN A 589 8.21 10.22 12.07
CA GLN A 589 7.35 9.07 11.87
C GLN A 589 6.79 8.52 13.18
N CYS A 590 7.63 8.37 14.21
CA CYS A 590 7.18 7.97 15.54
C CYS A 590 6.22 9.00 16.15
N LEU A 591 6.52 10.31 16.04
CA LEU A 591 5.65 11.36 16.54
C LEU A 591 4.28 11.36 15.85
N GLY A 592 4.25 11.28 14.53
CA GLY A 592 3.01 11.22 13.75
C GLY A 592 2.15 10.02 14.14
N THR A 593 2.79 8.86 14.29
CA THR A 593 2.10 7.61 14.68
C THR A 593 1.51 7.69 16.07
N CYS A 594 2.27 8.20 17.05
CA CYS A 594 1.79 8.33 18.43
C CYS A 594 0.60 9.29 18.54
N VAL A 595 0.69 10.47 17.91
CA VAL A 595 -0.38 11.47 17.94
C VAL A 595 -1.60 10.99 17.16
N GLY A 596 -1.39 10.45 15.97
CA GLY A 596 -2.43 9.91 15.11
C GLY A 596 -3.22 8.79 15.80
N ALA A 597 -2.51 7.82 16.37
CA ALA A 597 -3.07 6.72 17.15
C ALA A 597 -4.04 7.19 18.25
N ILE A 598 -3.61 8.14 19.08
CA ILE A 598 -4.40 8.63 20.21
C ILE A 598 -5.65 9.35 19.71
N LEU A 599 -5.54 10.17 18.68
CA LEU A 599 -6.70 10.88 18.12
C LEU A 599 -7.68 9.94 17.45
N GLN A 600 -7.20 8.95 16.69
CA GLN A 600 -8.06 7.94 16.07
C GLN A 600 -8.84 7.15 17.13
N LEU A 601 -8.23 6.81 18.27
CA LEU A 601 -8.93 6.18 19.39
C LEU A 601 -10.06 7.07 19.96
N ILE A 602 -9.80 8.37 20.11
CA ILE A 602 -10.81 9.33 20.62
C ILE A 602 -11.99 9.42 19.64
N ILE A 603 -11.71 9.59 18.35
CA ILE A 603 -12.75 9.69 17.31
C ILE A 603 -13.54 8.39 17.21
N MET A 604 -12.89 7.22 17.28
CA MET A 604 -13.60 5.95 17.26
C MET A 604 -14.60 5.86 18.42
N LYS A 605 -14.18 6.16 19.66
CA LYS A 605 -15.10 6.10 20.80
C LYS A 605 -16.29 7.04 20.63
N GLN A 606 -16.07 8.25 20.09
CA GLN A 606 -17.12 9.22 19.82
C GLN A 606 -18.09 8.73 18.72
N VAL A 607 -17.58 8.11 17.66
CA VAL A 607 -18.42 7.58 16.56
C VAL A 607 -19.27 6.42 17.06
N ILE A 608 -18.68 5.47 17.80
CA ILE A 608 -19.40 4.33 18.35
C ILE A 608 -20.46 4.77 19.36
N SER A 609 -20.14 5.71 20.26
CA SER A 609 -21.13 6.18 21.26
C SER A 609 -22.33 6.87 20.62
N ASN A 610 -22.14 7.56 19.50
CA ASN A 610 -23.18 8.35 18.86
C ASN A 610 -23.97 7.59 17.79
N GLN A 611 -23.37 6.58 17.16
CA GLN A 611 -23.92 5.88 15.98
C GLN A 611 -24.03 4.37 16.17
N ARG A 612 -24.05 3.87 17.42
CA ARG A 612 -24.03 2.44 17.76
C ARG A 612 -25.04 1.61 16.95
N GLU A 613 -26.30 2.04 16.89
CA GLU A 613 -27.37 1.30 16.20
C GLU A 613 -27.10 1.15 14.70
N ILE A 614 -26.56 2.18 14.05
CA ILE A 614 -26.24 2.16 12.61
C ILE A 614 -25.01 1.30 12.34
N LEU A 615 -24.02 1.32 13.24
CA LEU A 615 -22.77 0.57 13.10
C LEU A 615 -22.91 -0.93 13.34
N LEU A 616 -24.05 -1.40 13.84
CA LEU A 616 -24.34 -2.84 13.92
C LEU A 616 -24.77 -3.44 12.57
N ASP A 617 -25.15 -2.60 11.59
CA ASP A 617 -25.49 -3.00 10.24
C ASP A 617 -24.34 -2.76 9.24
N THR A 618 -24.09 -3.75 8.37
CA THR A 618 -23.19 -3.63 7.21
C THR A 618 -23.59 -2.53 6.25
N GLN A 619 -24.89 -2.37 5.95
CA GLN A 619 -25.33 -1.35 4.99
C GLN A 619 -25.31 0.01 5.67
N GLY A 620 -25.82 0.06 6.91
CA GLY A 620 -25.82 1.25 7.73
C GLY A 620 -26.64 2.37 7.08
N SER A 621 -26.04 3.55 6.96
CA SER A 621 -26.59 4.72 6.29
C SER A 621 -25.67 5.17 5.15
N ASN A 622 -26.09 6.17 4.37
CA ASN A 622 -25.25 6.76 3.33
C ASN A 622 -23.94 7.41 3.88
N VAL A 623 -23.82 7.60 5.20
CA VAL A 623 -22.69 8.26 5.85
C VAL A 623 -21.88 7.31 6.74
N TRP A 624 -22.56 6.46 7.51
CA TRP A 624 -21.95 5.56 8.50
C TRP A 624 -22.32 4.10 8.23
N SER A 625 -21.35 3.20 8.33
CA SER A 625 -21.55 1.75 8.16
C SER A 625 -20.62 0.96 9.08
N GLY A 626 -21.15 -0.17 9.60
CA GLY A 626 -20.40 -1.15 10.38
C GLY A 626 -19.56 -2.11 9.54
N GLN A 627 -19.58 -2.03 8.21
CA GLN A 627 -19.07 -3.06 7.31
C GLN A 627 -17.63 -3.49 7.62
N GLN A 628 -16.73 -2.55 7.88
CA GLN A 628 -15.31 -2.87 8.15
C GLN A 628 -15.15 -3.62 9.46
N VAL A 629 -15.79 -3.15 10.54
CA VAL A 629 -15.74 -3.81 11.85
C VAL A 629 -16.44 -5.17 11.80
N GLN A 630 -17.55 -5.28 11.07
CA GLN A 630 -18.27 -6.53 10.88
C GLN A 630 -17.46 -7.55 10.10
N SER A 631 -16.77 -7.14 9.04
CA SER A 631 -15.87 -8.01 8.28
C SER A 631 -14.72 -8.51 9.16
N PHE A 632 -14.11 -7.62 9.96
CA PHE A 632 -13.07 -7.98 10.91
C PHE A 632 -13.58 -8.97 11.98
N ASN A 633 -14.76 -8.72 12.54
CA ASN A 633 -15.38 -9.60 13.53
C ASN A 633 -15.76 -10.97 12.93
N SER A 634 -16.37 -10.98 11.74
CA SER A 634 -16.75 -12.22 11.05
C SER A 634 -15.54 -13.12 10.77
N GLN A 635 -14.39 -12.52 10.43
CA GLN A 635 -13.12 -13.23 10.29
C GLN A 635 -12.57 -13.72 11.64
N ALA A 636 -12.67 -12.91 12.69
CA ALA A 636 -12.23 -13.29 14.02
C ALA A 636 -13.03 -14.48 14.58
N VAL A 637 -14.35 -14.51 14.36
CA VAL A 637 -15.23 -15.63 14.76
C VAL A 637 -14.95 -16.87 13.92
N SER A 638 -14.83 -16.74 12.58
CA SER A 638 -14.62 -17.89 11.71
C SER A 638 -13.29 -18.60 11.95
N TRP A 639 -12.20 -17.84 12.08
CA TRP A 639 -10.88 -18.40 12.38
C TRP A 639 -10.72 -18.68 13.87
N GLY A 640 -11.06 -17.77 14.76
CA GLY A 640 -10.77 -17.94 16.19
C GLY A 640 -11.66 -18.97 16.88
N ALA A 641 -12.99 -18.87 16.70
CA ALA A 641 -13.95 -19.76 17.36
C ALA A 641 -14.22 -21.02 16.52
N LEU A 642 -14.48 -20.87 15.23
CA LEU A 642 -15.00 -21.94 14.38
C LEU A 642 -13.94 -22.72 13.57
N ALA A 643 -12.66 -22.37 13.62
CA ALA A 643 -11.68 -22.91 12.65
C ALA A 643 -11.67 -24.43 12.53
N LYS A 644 -11.81 -25.17 13.63
CA LYS A 644 -11.86 -26.64 13.60
C LYS A 644 -13.04 -27.18 12.79
N TYR A 645 -14.19 -26.53 12.89
CA TYR A 645 -15.43 -26.96 12.23
C TYR A 645 -15.56 -26.40 10.81
N PHE A 646 -15.01 -25.21 10.57
CA PHE A 646 -15.06 -24.53 9.28
C PHE A 646 -13.97 -24.98 8.32
N TYR A 647 -12.75 -25.14 8.82
CA TYR A 647 -11.54 -25.34 8.01
C TYR A 647 -10.81 -26.66 8.33
N GLY A 648 -11.28 -27.43 9.31
CA GLY A 648 -10.68 -28.72 9.66
C GLY A 648 -10.92 -29.82 8.62
N PRO A 649 -10.22 -30.97 8.70
CA PRO A 649 -10.43 -32.08 7.77
C PRO A 649 -11.89 -32.55 7.76
N GLY A 650 -12.48 -32.66 6.56
CA GLY A 650 -13.88 -33.05 6.37
C GLY A 650 -14.89 -31.90 6.44
N SER A 651 -14.45 -30.66 6.67
CA SER A 651 -15.32 -29.47 6.65
C SER A 651 -15.59 -28.94 5.23
N PRO A 652 -16.64 -28.12 5.02
CA PRO A 652 -16.94 -27.54 3.71
C PRO A 652 -15.81 -26.67 3.15
N TYR A 653 -15.07 -25.96 4.01
CA TYR A 653 -14.03 -25.01 3.61
C TYR A 653 -12.59 -25.50 3.91
N GLN A 654 -12.39 -26.81 4.10
CA GLN A 654 -11.07 -27.39 4.41
C GLN A 654 -9.97 -27.05 3.40
N ILE A 655 -10.33 -26.74 2.15
CA ILE A 655 -9.37 -26.39 1.10
C ILE A 655 -8.65 -25.05 1.38
N ILE A 656 -9.29 -24.12 2.12
CA ILE A 656 -8.80 -22.75 2.32
C ILE A 656 -7.44 -22.73 3.05
N PRO A 657 -7.22 -23.43 4.17
CA PRO A 657 -5.87 -23.57 4.76
C PRO A 657 -4.87 -24.28 3.85
N TYR A 658 -5.28 -25.37 3.19
CA TYR A 658 -4.39 -26.16 2.33
C TYR A 658 -3.88 -25.37 1.12
N CYS A 659 -4.59 -24.32 0.72
CA CYS A 659 -4.15 -23.40 -0.31
C CYS A 659 -2.82 -22.71 -0.01
N ILE A 660 -2.39 -22.58 1.24
CA ILE A 660 -1.02 -22.10 1.52
C ILE A 660 0.02 -23.08 0.96
N LEU A 661 -0.19 -24.38 1.15
CA LEU A 661 0.72 -25.42 0.64
C LEU A 661 0.66 -25.52 -0.88
N ILE A 662 -0.53 -25.42 -1.47
CA ILE A 662 -0.69 -25.37 -2.93
C ILE A 662 0.01 -24.12 -3.48
N GLY A 663 -0.15 -22.98 -2.81
CA GLY A 663 0.48 -21.71 -3.15
C GLY A 663 2.01 -21.81 -3.19
N LEU A 664 2.64 -22.58 -2.28
CA LEU A 664 4.08 -22.82 -2.30
C LEU A 664 4.54 -23.48 -3.61
N ALA A 665 3.70 -24.32 -4.24
CA ALA A 665 4.04 -25.01 -5.47
C ALA A 665 3.86 -24.14 -6.72
N VAL A 666 2.93 -23.17 -6.72
CA VAL A 666 2.55 -22.40 -7.92
C VAL A 666 3.74 -21.68 -8.59
N PRO A 667 4.69 -21.03 -7.87
CA PRO A 667 5.82 -20.36 -8.52
C PRO A 667 6.85 -21.30 -9.15
N VAL A 668 6.89 -22.58 -8.73
CA VAL A 668 7.93 -23.54 -9.13
C VAL A 668 7.86 -23.88 -10.63
N PRO A 669 6.71 -24.23 -11.23
CA PRO A 669 6.59 -24.42 -12.67
C PRO A 669 7.08 -23.23 -13.49
N PHE A 670 6.76 -22.00 -13.09
CA PHE A 670 7.19 -20.80 -13.82
C PHE A 670 8.70 -20.59 -13.75
N TYR A 671 9.32 -20.85 -12.60
CA TYR A 671 10.77 -20.79 -12.44
C TYR A 671 11.49 -21.85 -13.27
N VAL A 672 11.02 -23.10 -13.21
CA VAL A 672 11.60 -24.22 -13.96
C VAL A 672 11.44 -23.99 -15.46
N ALA A 673 10.25 -23.58 -15.91
CA ALA A 673 10.01 -23.26 -17.31
C ALA A 673 10.86 -22.08 -17.80
N HIS A 674 11.13 -21.07 -16.96
CA HIS A 674 12.06 -20.00 -17.32
C HIS A 674 13.50 -20.51 -17.49
N LYS A 675 13.94 -21.45 -16.65
CA LYS A 675 15.28 -22.03 -16.72
C LYS A 675 15.48 -22.84 -18.00
N PHE A 676 14.46 -23.58 -18.45
CA PHE A 676 14.53 -24.35 -19.70
C PHE A 676 14.24 -23.51 -20.95
N PHE A 677 13.35 -22.52 -20.83
CA PHE A 677 12.93 -21.65 -21.94
C PHE A 677 13.11 -20.17 -21.57
N PRO A 678 14.35 -19.66 -21.48
CA PRO A 678 14.62 -18.28 -21.09
C PRO A 678 13.99 -17.26 -22.06
N LYS A 679 13.77 -17.66 -23.32
CA LYS A 679 13.09 -16.85 -24.34
C LYS A 679 11.63 -16.52 -24.00
N LEU A 680 10.94 -17.35 -23.19
CA LEU A 680 9.55 -17.11 -22.77
C LEU A 680 9.42 -16.02 -21.70
N ARG A 681 10.53 -15.56 -21.10
CA ARG A 681 10.55 -14.46 -20.11
C ARG A 681 9.54 -14.61 -18.97
N LEU A 682 9.32 -15.85 -18.50
CA LEU A 682 8.43 -16.14 -17.37
C LEU A 682 8.92 -15.54 -16.04
N ASN A 683 10.15 -15.00 -15.99
CA ASN A 683 10.66 -14.20 -14.88
C ASN A 683 9.87 -12.89 -14.62
N THR A 684 9.09 -12.40 -15.60
CA THR A 684 8.25 -11.21 -15.44
C THR A 684 6.91 -11.48 -14.79
N PHE A 685 6.49 -12.75 -14.71
CA PHE A 685 5.21 -13.13 -14.13
C PHE A 685 5.30 -13.15 -12.60
N VAL A 686 4.42 -12.41 -11.93
CA VAL A 686 4.42 -12.29 -10.46
C VAL A 686 3.27 -13.11 -9.88
N SER A 687 3.55 -14.40 -9.68
CA SER A 687 2.55 -15.38 -9.23
C SER A 687 1.78 -14.99 -7.96
N PRO A 688 2.37 -14.40 -6.90
CA PRO A 688 1.58 -14.04 -5.71
C PRO A 688 0.46 -13.04 -5.99
N ILE A 689 0.70 -12.08 -6.89
CA ILE A 689 -0.25 -11.03 -7.24
C ILE A 689 -1.44 -11.64 -7.98
N THR A 690 -1.17 -12.50 -8.97
CA THR A 690 -2.22 -13.19 -9.72
C THR A 690 -3.11 -14.04 -8.79
N LEU A 691 -2.50 -14.76 -7.84
CA LEU A 691 -3.24 -15.61 -6.91
C LEU A 691 -4.08 -14.79 -5.91
N TRP A 692 -3.55 -13.67 -5.41
CA TRP A 692 -4.32 -12.78 -4.54
C TRP A 692 -5.52 -12.19 -5.30
N CYS A 693 -5.31 -11.81 -6.55
CA CYS A 693 -6.36 -11.24 -7.40
C CYS A 693 -7.48 -12.24 -7.79
N LEU A 694 -7.36 -13.54 -7.48
CA LEU A 694 -8.39 -14.55 -7.74
C LEU A 694 -9.72 -14.29 -7.00
N GLY A 695 -9.70 -13.51 -5.93
CA GLY A 695 -10.90 -13.10 -5.20
C GLY A 695 -11.00 -11.62 -4.92
N ASN A 696 -10.25 -10.78 -5.64
CA ASN A 696 -10.23 -9.32 -5.42
C ASN A 696 -11.62 -8.66 -5.60
N LEU A 697 -12.51 -9.26 -6.38
CA LEU A 697 -13.85 -8.71 -6.68
C LEU A 697 -14.93 -9.13 -5.69
N SER A 698 -14.56 -9.64 -4.52
CA SER A 698 -15.52 -10.15 -3.52
C SER A 698 -16.39 -9.08 -2.87
N VAL A 699 -15.99 -7.81 -2.98
CA VAL A 699 -16.67 -6.66 -2.34
C VAL A 699 -16.45 -5.38 -3.12
N GLY A 700 -17.34 -4.39 -2.92
CA GLY A 700 -17.16 -3.01 -3.36
C GLY A 700 -17.69 -2.72 -4.76
N ILE A 701 -17.27 -1.59 -5.31
CA ILE A 701 -17.60 -1.12 -6.66
C ILE A 701 -16.50 -1.60 -7.62
N ASN A 702 -16.88 -2.33 -8.66
CA ASN A 702 -15.94 -3.02 -9.56
C ASN A 702 -15.90 -2.42 -10.98
N SER A 703 -16.69 -1.38 -11.25
CA SER A 703 -16.82 -0.76 -12.59
C SER A 703 -15.53 -0.13 -13.14
N SER A 704 -14.54 0.22 -12.29
CA SER A 704 -13.35 0.96 -12.72
C SER A 704 -12.22 0.10 -13.32
N ILE A 705 -12.31 -1.22 -13.18
CA ILE A 705 -11.23 -2.15 -13.51
C ILE A 705 -10.84 -2.05 -14.98
N PHE A 706 -11.82 -2.09 -15.88
CA PHE A 706 -11.55 -2.06 -17.32
C PHE A 706 -10.87 -0.76 -17.75
N MET A 707 -11.29 0.38 -17.19
CA MET A 707 -10.63 1.66 -17.48
C MET A 707 -9.21 1.71 -16.91
N THR A 708 -8.99 1.14 -15.72
CA THR A 708 -7.66 1.01 -15.11
C THR A 708 -6.72 0.17 -16.01
N VAL A 709 -7.23 -0.91 -16.61
CA VAL A 709 -6.51 -1.73 -17.59
C VAL A 709 -6.11 -0.88 -18.81
N CYS A 710 -7.08 -0.20 -19.41
CA CYS A 710 -6.85 0.62 -20.61
C CYS A 710 -5.81 1.73 -20.36
N LEU A 711 -5.93 2.46 -19.25
CA LEU A 711 -4.98 3.51 -18.89
C LEU A 711 -3.60 2.95 -18.51
N GLY A 712 -3.57 1.79 -17.84
CA GLY A 712 -2.34 1.10 -17.51
C GLY A 712 -1.55 0.72 -18.75
N PHE A 713 -2.20 0.10 -19.74
CA PHE A 713 -1.59 -0.18 -21.04
C PHE A 713 -1.20 1.11 -21.78
N PHE A 714 -2.05 2.14 -21.81
CA PHE A 714 -1.72 3.40 -22.47
C PHE A 714 -0.48 4.07 -21.88
N SER A 715 -0.41 4.22 -20.56
CA SER A 715 0.72 4.86 -19.88
C SER A 715 1.98 3.97 -19.89
N GLN A 716 1.87 2.73 -19.43
CA GLN A 716 3.03 1.88 -19.20
C GLN A 716 3.54 1.16 -20.45
N PHE A 717 2.69 0.89 -21.45
CA PHE A 717 3.11 0.29 -22.71
C PHE A 717 3.34 1.34 -23.79
N TYR A 718 2.33 2.16 -24.10
CA TYR A 718 2.41 3.08 -25.23
C TYR A 718 3.28 4.31 -24.93
N LEU A 719 2.92 5.12 -23.92
CA LEU A 719 3.66 6.36 -23.61
C LEU A 719 5.11 6.06 -23.23
N ARG A 720 5.33 5.06 -22.38
CA ARG A 720 6.67 4.69 -21.93
C ARG A 720 7.61 4.25 -23.06
N ARG A 721 7.08 3.59 -24.11
CA ARG A 721 7.89 3.03 -25.21
C ARG A 721 8.04 3.98 -26.39
N TYR A 722 6.96 4.63 -26.80
CA TYR A 722 6.94 5.46 -28.01
C TYR A 722 7.18 6.94 -27.71
N CYS A 723 6.88 7.39 -26.48
CA CYS A 723 7.01 8.77 -26.02
C CYS A 723 7.84 8.87 -24.73
N ALA A 724 8.99 8.17 -24.68
CA ALA A 724 9.81 8.01 -23.47
C ALA A 724 10.18 9.34 -22.78
N THR A 725 10.52 10.38 -23.55
CA THR A 725 10.83 11.71 -23.01
C THR A 725 9.64 12.36 -22.31
N TRP A 726 8.45 12.23 -22.88
CA TRP A 726 7.23 12.75 -22.25
C TRP A 726 6.90 11.96 -20.99
N PHE A 727 7.01 10.63 -21.06
CA PHE A 727 6.79 9.75 -19.91
C PHE A 727 7.69 10.10 -18.74
N ARG A 728 9.01 10.16 -18.95
CA ARG A 728 9.99 10.54 -17.92
C ARG A 728 9.64 11.89 -17.27
N LYS A 729 9.38 12.92 -18.09
CA LYS A 729 9.23 14.30 -17.60
C LYS A 729 7.88 14.59 -16.93
N TYR A 730 6.79 13.99 -17.41
CA TYR A 730 5.44 14.42 -17.07
C TYR A 730 4.53 13.32 -16.49
N ASN A 731 4.69 12.05 -16.84
CA ASN A 731 3.71 11.01 -16.48
C ASN A 731 3.47 10.89 -14.97
N TYR A 732 4.54 10.82 -14.17
CA TYR A 732 4.44 10.73 -12.71
C TYR A 732 3.84 11.99 -12.08
N LEU A 733 4.10 13.16 -12.68
CA LEU A 733 3.55 14.43 -12.21
C LEU A 733 2.07 14.59 -12.57
N VAL A 734 1.66 14.10 -13.74
CA VAL A 734 0.24 14.02 -14.13
C VAL A 734 -0.50 13.09 -13.18
N SER A 735 0.07 11.92 -12.85
CA SER A 735 -0.50 11.04 -11.82
C SER A 735 -0.66 11.75 -10.49
N ALA A 736 0.36 12.51 -10.06
CA ALA A 736 0.30 13.27 -8.82
C ALA A 736 -0.78 14.36 -8.82
N GLY A 737 -0.95 15.05 -9.96
CA GLY A 737 -1.99 16.07 -10.14
C GLY A 737 -3.40 15.49 -10.16
N LEU A 738 -3.60 14.36 -10.85
CA LEU A 738 -4.89 13.67 -10.91
C LEU A 738 -5.31 13.17 -9.51
N ASP A 739 -4.45 12.39 -8.85
CA ASP A 739 -4.73 11.86 -7.51
C ASP A 739 -4.89 12.97 -6.46
N GLY A 740 -4.06 14.03 -6.52
CA GLY A 740 -4.13 15.15 -5.59
C GLY A 740 -5.39 16.00 -5.74
N GLY A 741 -5.79 16.30 -6.98
CA GLY A 741 -6.97 17.13 -7.26
C GLY A 741 -8.28 16.42 -6.94
N THR A 742 -8.39 15.14 -7.31
CA THR A 742 -9.55 14.29 -6.96
C THR A 742 -9.73 14.22 -5.45
N GLN A 743 -8.66 14.00 -4.70
CA GLN A 743 -8.75 13.83 -3.24
C GLN A 743 -9.07 15.13 -2.51
N LEU A 744 -8.63 16.28 -3.04
CA LEU A 744 -9.08 17.59 -2.55
C LEU A 744 -10.58 17.77 -2.80
N PHE A 745 -11.10 17.35 -3.97
CA PHE A 745 -12.53 17.38 -4.24
C PHE A 745 -13.31 16.44 -3.31
N VAL A 746 -12.95 15.17 -3.20
CA VAL A 746 -13.57 14.17 -2.30
C VAL A 746 -13.66 14.71 -0.87
N PHE A 747 -12.59 15.38 -0.40
CA PHE A 747 -12.57 16.04 0.90
C PHE A 747 -13.62 17.16 0.98
N ILE A 748 -13.65 18.10 0.03
CA ILE A 748 -14.64 19.19 0.01
C ILE A 748 -16.06 18.64 -0.07
N ALA A 749 -16.32 17.71 -1.00
CA ALA A 749 -17.62 17.10 -1.24
C ALA A 749 -18.10 16.32 -0.01
N THR A 750 -17.20 15.64 0.71
CA THR A 750 -17.51 14.93 1.95
C THR A 750 -18.20 15.84 2.98
N PHE A 751 -17.67 17.04 3.21
CA PHE A 751 -18.23 17.98 4.19
C PHE A 751 -19.36 18.84 3.62
N ALA A 752 -19.24 19.28 2.37
CA ALA A 752 -20.19 20.23 1.78
C ALA A 752 -21.43 19.57 1.17
N LEU A 753 -21.31 18.34 0.64
CA LEU A 753 -22.35 17.67 -0.16
C LEU A 753 -22.83 16.38 0.49
N PHE A 754 -21.92 15.50 0.93
CA PHE A 754 -22.26 14.16 1.42
C PHE A 754 -22.61 14.10 2.92
N GLY A 755 -22.90 15.26 3.53
CA GLY A 755 -23.51 15.31 4.86
C GLY A 755 -22.59 15.03 6.03
N ALA A 756 -21.26 14.99 5.86
CA ALA A 756 -20.35 14.88 7.02
C ALA A 756 -20.44 16.10 7.96
N ALA A 757 -20.90 17.26 7.46
CA ALA A 757 -21.20 18.44 8.26
C ALA A 757 -22.67 18.55 8.72
N GLY A 758 -23.50 17.52 8.48
CA GLY A 758 -24.86 17.40 9.03
C GLY A 758 -26.01 17.53 8.03
N SER A 759 -25.84 18.15 6.86
CA SER A 759 -26.86 18.18 5.81
C SER A 759 -26.34 17.56 4.51
N ALA A 760 -26.89 16.40 4.15
CA ALA A 760 -26.62 15.79 2.86
C ALA A 760 -27.43 16.49 1.78
N GLN A 761 -26.76 17.00 0.76
CA GLN A 761 -27.40 17.51 -0.44
C GLN A 761 -27.67 16.34 -1.38
N THR A 762 -28.90 16.23 -1.87
CA THR A 762 -29.27 15.20 -2.84
C THR A 762 -29.53 15.84 -4.18
N MET A 763 -28.87 15.34 -5.21
CA MET A 763 -29.13 15.77 -6.58
C MET A 763 -30.50 15.19 -7.03
N PRO A 764 -31.35 15.96 -7.72
CA PRO A 764 -32.59 15.43 -8.27
C PRO A 764 -32.33 14.23 -9.16
N ASN A 765 -33.27 13.30 -9.21
CA ASN A 765 -33.15 12.12 -10.06
C ASN A 765 -33.31 12.53 -11.53
N TRP A 766 -32.39 12.09 -12.38
CA TRP A 766 -32.41 12.34 -13.82
C TRP A 766 -31.63 11.24 -14.57
N ALA A 767 -31.45 11.40 -15.89
CA ALA A 767 -30.89 10.34 -16.74
C ALA A 767 -29.46 9.87 -16.39
N LEU A 768 -28.69 10.64 -15.63
CA LEU A 768 -27.36 10.23 -15.13
C LEU A 768 -27.30 10.12 -13.61
N ASN A 769 -28.45 10.20 -12.94
CA ASN A 769 -28.65 9.96 -11.51
C ASN A 769 -29.97 9.19 -11.31
N PRO A 770 -30.03 7.90 -11.70
CA PRO A 770 -31.26 7.11 -11.66
C PRO A 770 -31.64 6.67 -10.23
N THR A 771 -32.94 6.42 -10.01
CA THR A 771 -33.44 5.75 -8.81
C THR A 771 -33.16 4.25 -8.89
N GLY A 772 -32.04 3.79 -8.34
CA GLY A 772 -31.61 2.38 -8.37
C GLY A 772 -30.12 2.26 -8.62
N ASN A 773 -29.73 1.30 -9.45
CA ASN A 773 -28.33 1.12 -9.82
C ASN A 773 -27.90 2.21 -10.81
N TYR A 774 -26.73 2.81 -10.57
CA TYR A 774 -26.22 3.88 -11.42
C TYR A 774 -25.96 3.43 -12.86
N ASP A 775 -25.66 2.15 -13.08
CA ASP A 775 -25.45 1.51 -14.37
C ASP A 775 -26.73 1.01 -15.07
N TYR A 776 -27.92 1.30 -14.51
CA TYR A 776 -29.23 0.82 -14.99
C TYR A 776 -29.41 -0.70 -14.99
N CYS A 777 -28.50 -1.47 -14.39
CA CYS A 777 -28.68 -2.92 -14.28
C CYS A 777 -29.78 -3.28 -13.27
N MET A 778 -30.27 -4.52 -13.35
CA MET A 778 -31.22 -5.05 -12.39
C MET A 778 -30.57 -5.14 -11.01
N ARG A 779 -31.17 -4.54 -9.98
CA ARG A 779 -30.70 -4.67 -8.61
C ARG A 779 -30.92 -6.10 -8.09
N LEU A 780 -29.87 -6.71 -7.55
CA LEU A 780 -29.90 -8.10 -7.06
C LEU A 780 -30.14 -8.21 -5.55
N THR A 781 -29.81 -7.16 -4.81
CA THR A 781 -30.09 -7.05 -3.38
C THR A 781 -31.50 -6.50 -3.17
N PRO A 782 -32.26 -6.98 -2.16
CA PRO A 782 -33.54 -6.37 -1.80
C PRO A 782 -33.37 -4.86 -1.55
N ALA A 783 -34.32 -4.07 -2.05
CA ALA A 783 -34.43 -2.67 -1.65
C ALA A 783 -35.04 -2.65 -0.25
N ASN A 784 -34.30 -2.16 0.74
CA ASN A 784 -34.87 -1.73 2.02
C ASN A 784 -35.30 -0.27 1.93
#